data_AF-A0A915UTG2-F1
#
_entry.id   AF-A0A915UTG2-F1
#
_cell.length_a   1.000
_cell.length_b   1.000
_cell.length_c   1.000
_cell.angle_alpha   90.00
_cell.angle_beta   90.00
_cell.angle_gamma   90.00
#
_symmetry.space_group_name_H-M   'P 1'
#
loop_
_entity.id
_entity.type
_entity.pdbx_description
1 polymer ?
#
loop_
_entity_poly.entity_id
_entity_poly.type
_entity_poly.pdbx_seq_one_letter_code
_entity_poly.pdbx_strand_id
1 'polypeptide(L)'
;MNHKLLKPFALRWVGLVALILLLALPRLCWGFSMGYHYDLIRESMRREGFSRDAYCVALAANSYTDIFQRDALGAVKLIIDDDFCGDSSRLIEVLHFDALKDRQQIDRYWRQLIHNTHRSIVEKANAGDQLGILMTVGITLHIVQDFYAHSNWTELDIPRRAGIKDATYFDLSPAALDRAISGSMVYGRRGLFTHGAGGIEHGALHKDHAGRPYFDSAYRCAYRASLQWLRLIRKWIVDDLRRADLWNSLLSYQYTGNRGHLYTLTSFDEGTIRWLCTYGGAWKTPRRWSETDIIADDMPNVPGIGVTEQLYGLPFLGSEWFANCAAIATGMFEAKSGGGFLIVERVDAARREVRHADVASIPPLDTPVIQQALNFLPGCLPDYDSVQWLRVRIPEAMDLDTGEGVFDVNNEEVGGTSDYWVMFIVNGETEYPYTEAEYVDSSNPLTVWGVMKPLWDRRPVRLEVRMFESDPTDHKDEEMDIRPGAGKALTFEFDPATGSYGAPSGCRVWTIPGGFFIQSDGEGDLRARIYVKVWTMDDFPQVPGYPLLYADRRYDGLCLPVLNDRGNLSVNGFNDRASSFWLPPVGWALDVYEHPDYRGNRLSLAHCRENLHDEGWEDRISSVRVTQRPSGVRYGPVLWTDRNHKGSALQLFTELPDSSACGFYTDLSRFNFNDKASSLEVPDGYIVEVYEHPHLGGQSRQFTSSVLDLHAIGWEDRISSVRVIPPASRAVRSERDERQAILQALRESVKRFPDEDPLRMGFRYLREDVRFPSDIELAFAVTHIAWREDWAWVEVTAENYVAELAALLHKEDNRWQVKGIVNPAYVRCPDETASLDVLAYLYRLFQARVSEVPREIFPSVHPEREAILRVLRKSIPVEQTVLLVKAFKIEGNRATLTVHPRSVDGLNQYEPITAVMRKEGNQWKVETLNTEAEEE
;
A
#
# COMPACT_ATOMS: atom_id res chain seq x y z
N MET A 1 -34.59 17.07 -68.86
CA MET A 1 -34.00 15.88 -68.22
C MET A 1 -34.10 16.07 -66.70
N ASN A 2 -34.71 15.11 -66.00
CA ASN A 2 -35.32 15.32 -64.68
C ASN A 2 -34.32 15.27 -63.52
N HIS A 3 -34.16 16.39 -62.81
CA HIS A 3 -33.42 16.56 -61.55
C HIS A 3 -34.04 15.85 -60.32
N LYS A 4 -35.00 14.93 -60.49
CA LYS A 4 -35.73 14.29 -59.38
C LYS A 4 -35.24 12.88 -58.98
N LEU A 5 -34.23 12.34 -59.65
CA LEU A 5 -33.71 10.98 -59.36
C LEU A 5 -32.37 10.94 -58.59
N LEU A 6 -31.69 12.08 -58.41
CA LEU A 6 -30.37 12.13 -57.75
C LEU A 6 -30.41 12.31 -56.22
N LYS A 7 -31.50 12.84 -55.66
CA LYS A 7 -31.62 13.09 -54.20
C LYS A 7 -31.68 11.83 -53.31
N PRO A 8 -32.42 10.76 -53.64
CA PRO A 8 -32.45 9.56 -52.78
C PRO A 8 -31.20 8.70 -52.91
N PHE A 9 -30.46 8.81 -54.03
CA PHE A 9 -29.17 8.13 -54.20
C PHE A 9 -28.06 8.85 -53.42
N ALA A 10 -27.99 10.19 -53.50
CA ALA A 10 -27.02 10.98 -52.74
C ALA A 10 -27.24 10.86 -51.22
N LEU A 11 -28.49 10.87 -50.72
CA LEU A 11 -28.76 10.66 -49.29
C LEU A 11 -28.40 9.26 -48.81
N ARG A 12 -28.56 8.23 -49.65
CA ARG A 12 -28.15 6.86 -49.32
C ARG A 12 -26.64 6.70 -49.31
N TRP A 13 -25.92 7.37 -50.22
CA TRP A 13 -24.46 7.39 -50.21
C TRP A 13 -23.89 8.24 -49.07
N VAL A 14 -24.47 9.39 -48.75
CA VAL A 14 -24.09 10.18 -47.57
C VAL A 14 -24.41 9.43 -46.28
N GLY A 15 -25.55 8.72 -46.21
CA GLY A 15 -25.89 7.86 -45.08
C GLY A 15 -24.97 6.64 -44.97
N LEU A 16 -24.57 6.02 -46.09
CA LEU A 16 -23.64 4.89 -46.10
C LEU A 16 -22.20 5.34 -45.81
N VAL A 17 -21.76 6.50 -46.30
CA VAL A 17 -20.46 7.10 -46.00
C VAL A 17 -20.42 7.59 -44.56
N ALA A 18 -21.50 8.19 -44.03
CA ALA A 18 -21.60 8.53 -42.62
C ALA A 18 -21.63 7.28 -41.74
N LEU A 19 -22.31 6.20 -42.16
CA LEU A 19 -22.30 4.92 -41.46
C LEU A 19 -20.92 4.24 -41.54
N ILE A 20 -20.24 4.31 -42.69
CA ILE A 20 -18.86 3.80 -42.84
C ILE A 20 -17.89 4.66 -42.03
N LEU A 21 -18.05 5.99 -41.95
CA LEU A 21 -17.26 6.88 -41.11
C LEU A 21 -17.59 6.69 -39.61
N LEU A 22 -18.83 6.34 -39.26
CA LEU A 22 -19.26 5.97 -37.90
C LEU A 22 -18.75 4.56 -37.51
N LEU A 23 -18.66 3.63 -38.46
CA LEU A 23 -18.13 2.27 -38.27
C LEU A 23 -16.60 2.21 -38.40
N ALA A 24 -15.99 3.20 -39.05
CA ALA A 24 -14.57 3.47 -39.12
C ALA A 24 -14.16 4.57 -38.12
N LEU A 25 -15.01 4.89 -37.13
CA LEU A 25 -14.55 5.63 -35.97
C LEU A 25 -13.43 4.79 -35.33
N PRO A 26 -12.25 5.38 -35.13
CA PRO A 26 -11.11 4.65 -34.60
C PRO A 26 -11.49 4.02 -33.27
N ARG A 27 -11.21 2.72 -33.11
CA ARG A 27 -11.48 2.06 -31.83
C ARG A 27 -10.53 2.63 -30.79
N LEU A 28 -11.09 3.15 -29.71
CA LEU A 28 -10.30 3.54 -28.56
C LEU A 28 -9.64 2.28 -27.96
N CYS A 29 -8.32 2.29 -27.87
CA CYS A 29 -7.51 1.24 -27.25
C CYS A 29 -7.06 1.72 -25.86
N TRP A 30 -6.86 0.81 -24.91
CA TRP A 30 -6.45 1.20 -23.55
C TRP A 30 -4.92 1.38 -23.49
N GLY A 31 -4.42 2.39 -22.76
CA GLY A 31 -2.99 2.52 -22.43
C GLY A 31 -2.64 1.79 -21.12
N PHE A 32 -1.40 1.28 -21.03
CA PHE A 32 -0.88 0.43 -19.94
C PHE A 32 0.01 1.21 -18.97
N SER A 33 -0.17 1.00 -17.66
CA SER A 33 0.63 1.61 -16.59
C SER A 33 1.67 0.63 -16.05
N MET A 34 2.85 0.59 -16.66
CA MET A 34 3.93 -0.33 -16.22
C MET A 34 4.98 0.29 -15.32
N GLY A 35 4.97 1.62 -15.14
CA GLY A 35 6.11 2.30 -14.54
C GLY A 35 6.35 1.97 -13.06
N TYR A 36 5.32 1.53 -12.33
CA TYR A 36 5.50 1.09 -10.95
C TYR A 36 6.02 -0.35 -10.85
N HIS A 37 5.63 -1.25 -11.77
CA HIS A 37 6.26 -2.58 -11.90
C HIS A 37 7.74 -2.45 -12.28
N TYR A 38 8.06 -1.49 -13.16
CA TYR A 38 9.43 -1.13 -13.49
C TYR A 38 10.25 -0.75 -12.24
N ASP A 39 9.73 0.18 -11.43
CA ASP A 39 10.43 0.60 -10.22
C ASP A 39 10.60 -0.58 -9.25
N LEU A 40 9.57 -1.42 -9.07
CA LEU A 40 9.63 -2.58 -8.17
C LEU A 40 10.71 -3.58 -8.56
N ILE A 41 10.81 -3.93 -9.85
CA ILE A 41 11.86 -4.83 -10.35
C ILE A 41 13.24 -4.21 -10.19
N ARG A 42 13.41 -2.96 -10.63
CA ARG A 42 14.67 -2.25 -10.51
C ARG A 42 15.15 -2.24 -9.05
N GLU A 43 14.30 -1.80 -8.13
CA GLU A 43 14.66 -1.65 -6.71
C GLU A 43 14.92 -3.00 -6.02
N SER A 44 14.11 -4.03 -6.32
CA SER A 44 14.26 -5.34 -5.67
C SER A 44 15.49 -6.10 -6.18
N MET A 45 15.76 -6.09 -7.49
CA MET A 45 16.92 -6.76 -8.05
C MET A 45 18.23 -6.03 -7.73
N ARG A 46 18.25 -4.70 -7.74
CA ARG A 46 19.43 -3.94 -7.30
C ARG A 46 19.74 -4.19 -5.83
N ARG A 47 18.72 -4.31 -4.97
CA ARG A 47 18.90 -4.67 -3.55
C ARG A 47 19.58 -6.04 -3.38
N GLU A 48 19.25 -7.00 -4.22
CA GLU A 48 19.87 -8.34 -4.22
C GLU A 48 21.23 -8.40 -4.96
N GLY A 49 21.69 -7.27 -5.52
CA GLY A 49 23.03 -7.10 -6.09
C GLY A 49 23.15 -7.38 -7.59
N PHE A 50 22.04 -7.46 -8.32
CA PHE A 50 22.05 -7.68 -9.77
C PHE A 50 22.61 -6.47 -10.53
N SER A 51 23.43 -6.74 -11.55
CA SER A 51 23.95 -5.75 -12.50
C SER A 51 22.84 -5.12 -13.34
N ARG A 52 23.16 -4.00 -13.99
CA ARG A 52 22.28 -3.32 -14.95
C ARG A 52 21.70 -4.27 -15.99
N ASP A 53 22.57 -4.99 -16.69
CA ASP A 53 22.16 -5.92 -17.75
C ASP A 53 21.22 -6.99 -17.21
N ALA A 54 21.51 -7.51 -16.01
CA ALA A 54 20.74 -8.59 -15.42
C ALA A 54 19.30 -8.16 -15.11
N TYR A 55 19.12 -7.04 -14.40
CA TYR A 55 17.76 -6.58 -14.11
C TYR A 55 17.07 -5.98 -15.33
N CYS A 56 17.78 -5.42 -16.32
CA CYS A 56 17.18 -4.98 -17.59
C CYS A 56 16.55 -6.16 -18.36
N VAL A 57 17.19 -7.33 -18.39
CA VAL A 57 16.59 -8.54 -19.00
C VAL A 57 15.30 -8.94 -18.28
N ALA A 58 15.34 -9.00 -16.95
CA ALA A 58 14.17 -9.36 -16.15
C ALA A 58 13.04 -8.31 -16.32
N LEU A 59 13.40 -7.04 -16.37
CA LEU A 59 12.48 -5.94 -16.60
C LEU A 59 11.80 -6.05 -17.97
N ALA A 60 12.55 -6.31 -19.04
CA ALA A 60 11.96 -6.52 -20.36
C ALA A 60 10.94 -7.67 -20.35
N ALA A 61 11.28 -8.78 -19.67
CA ALA A 61 10.40 -9.94 -19.57
C ALA A 61 9.14 -9.68 -18.74
N ASN A 62 9.24 -8.86 -17.68
CA ASN A 62 8.10 -8.37 -16.90
C ASN A 62 7.19 -7.46 -17.73
N SER A 63 7.77 -6.48 -18.43
CA SER A 63 6.99 -5.56 -19.27
C SER A 63 6.29 -6.28 -20.40
N TYR A 64 6.90 -7.29 -21.01
CA TYR A 64 6.24 -8.11 -22.03
C TYR A 64 5.06 -8.91 -21.52
N THR A 65 5.06 -9.31 -20.24
CA THR A 65 3.90 -9.98 -19.63
C THR A 65 2.66 -9.09 -19.62
N ASP A 66 2.82 -7.78 -19.46
CA ASP A 66 1.72 -6.81 -19.48
C ASP A 66 1.39 -6.34 -20.93
N ILE A 67 2.42 -5.99 -21.72
CA ILE A 67 2.29 -5.45 -23.09
C ILE A 67 1.47 -6.37 -24.01
N PHE A 68 1.61 -7.69 -23.89
CA PHE A 68 0.97 -8.63 -24.81
C PHE A 68 -0.39 -9.16 -24.30
N GLN A 69 -0.96 -8.60 -23.22
CA GLN A 69 -2.31 -8.92 -22.76
C GLN A 69 -3.38 -8.48 -23.77
N ARG A 70 -4.54 -9.15 -23.80
CA ARG A 70 -5.61 -8.90 -24.79
C ARG A 70 -6.11 -7.45 -24.81
N ASP A 71 -6.26 -6.84 -23.65
CA ASP A 71 -6.74 -5.46 -23.52
C ASP A 71 -5.71 -4.45 -24.07
N ALA A 72 -4.44 -4.87 -24.22
CA ALA A 72 -3.34 -4.13 -24.85
C ALA A 72 -3.24 -4.26 -26.36
N LEU A 73 -3.82 -5.32 -26.91
CA LEU A 73 -3.63 -5.68 -28.31
C LEU A 73 -4.15 -4.64 -29.30
N GLY A 74 -5.13 -3.81 -28.94
CA GLY A 74 -5.70 -2.85 -29.88
C GLY A 74 -4.67 -1.83 -30.40
N ALA A 75 -3.86 -1.29 -29.50
CA ALA A 75 -2.78 -0.36 -29.82
C ALA A 75 -1.52 -1.08 -30.29
N VAL A 76 -1.15 -2.16 -29.59
CA VAL A 76 0.11 -2.89 -29.82
C VAL A 76 0.15 -3.57 -31.19
N LYS A 77 -0.98 -4.08 -31.71
CA LYS A 77 -1.06 -4.72 -33.03
C LYS A 77 -0.78 -3.81 -34.22
N LEU A 78 -1.06 -2.52 -34.07
CA LEU A 78 -0.77 -1.52 -35.10
C LEU A 78 0.72 -1.24 -35.23
N ILE A 79 1.51 -1.73 -34.27
CA ILE A 79 2.90 -1.36 -34.04
C ILE A 79 3.84 -2.58 -34.05
N ILE A 80 3.39 -3.71 -33.50
CA ILE A 80 4.08 -5.01 -33.44
C ILE A 80 3.24 -6.03 -34.22
N ASP A 81 3.87 -6.87 -35.03
CA ASP A 81 3.26 -7.93 -35.86
C ASP A 81 2.04 -8.62 -35.21
N ASP A 82 0.95 -8.62 -35.96
CA ASP A 82 -0.37 -9.10 -35.58
C ASP A 82 -0.37 -10.56 -35.10
N ASP A 83 0.43 -11.43 -35.71
CA ASP A 83 0.42 -12.87 -35.42
C ASP A 83 1.10 -13.19 -34.08
N PHE A 84 2.28 -12.60 -33.81
CA PHE A 84 2.98 -12.80 -32.54
C PHE A 84 2.18 -12.26 -31.34
N CYS A 85 1.55 -11.09 -31.50
CA CYS A 85 0.70 -10.49 -30.47
C CYS A 85 -0.52 -11.37 -30.17
N GLY A 86 -1.17 -11.89 -31.23
CA GLY A 86 -2.33 -12.76 -31.09
C GLY A 86 -2.04 -14.11 -30.42
N ASP A 87 -0.86 -14.69 -30.66
CA ASP A 87 -0.45 -15.93 -30.00
C ASP A 87 0.00 -15.70 -28.55
N SER A 88 0.71 -14.59 -28.28
CA SER A 88 1.18 -14.22 -26.95
C SER A 88 0.04 -13.92 -25.99
N SER A 89 -1.03 -13.26 -26.44
CA SER A 89 -2.16 -12.94 -25.57
C SER A 89 -2.88 -14.18 -25.04
N ARG A 90 -2.98 -15.23 -25.85
CA ARG A 90 -3.59 -16.51 -25.44
C ARG A 90 -2.80 -17.18 -24.31
N LEU A 91 -1.53 -16.84 -24.14
CA LEU A 91 -0.67 -17.38 -23.09
C LEU A 91 -0.73 -16.55 -21.81
N ILE A 92 -0.75 -15.22 -21.97
CA ILE A 92 -0.60 -14.25 -20.88
C ILE A 92 -1.87 -14.05 -20.07
N GLU A 93 -3.06 -14.22 -20.65
CA GLU A 93 -4.33 -13.99 -19.93
C GLU A 93 -4.32 -14.68 -18.56
N VAL A 94 -3.91 -15.96 -18.50
CA VAL A 94 -3.83 -16.73 -17.26
C VAL A 94 -2.66 -16.38 -16.32
N LEU A 95 -1.75 -15.50 -16.72
CA LEU A 95 -0.58 -15.08 -15.94
C LEU A 95 -0.83 -13.80 -15.13
N HIS A 96 -2.04 -13.26 -15.17
CA HIS A 96 -2.47 -12.22 -14.24
C HIS A 96 -3.24 -12.85 -13.09
N PHE A 97 -3.19 -12.24 -11.92
CA PHE A 97 -3.92 -12.66 -10.74
C PHE A 97 -5.40 -12.30 -10.87
N ASP A 98 -6.04 -12.79 -11.93
CA ASP A 98 -7.36 -12.35 -12.36
C ASP A 98 -8.38 -13.47 -12.20
N ALA A 99 -9.65 -13.08 -12.06
CA ALA A 99 -10.77 -14.00 -12.04
C ALA A 99 -10.70 -15.11 -10.96
N LEU A 100 -9.98 -14.90 -9.84
CA LEU A 100 -9.93 -15.83 -8.71
C LEU A 100 -10.94 -15.44 -7.61
N LYS A 101 -11.99 -16.25 -7.44
CA LYS A 101 -13.20 -15.85 -6.69
C LYS A 101 -13.08 -15.95 -5.18
N ASP A 102 -12.10 -16.70 -4.69
CA ASP A 102 -11.93 -16.99 -3.27
C ASP A 102 -10.49 -17.35 -2.91
N ARG A 103 -10.26 -17.46 -1.59
CA ARG A 103 -9.00 -17.83 -0.97
C ARG A 103 -8.42 -19.16 -1.47
N GLN A 104 -9.24 -20.18 -1.74
CA GLN A 104 -8.77 -21.50 -2.14
C GLN A 104 -8.21 -21.47 -3.57
N GLN A 105 -8.86 -20.72 -4.46
CA GLN A 105 -8.38 -20.51 -5.84
C GLN A 105 -7.05 -19.75 -5.85
N ILE A 106 -6.93 -18.69 -5.03
CA ILE A 106 -5.69 -17.95 -4.84
C ILE A 106 -4.57 -18.84 -4.28
N ASP A 107 -4.88 -19.70 -3.30
CA ASP A 107 -3.91 -20.67 -2.76
C ASP A 107 -3.41 -21.61 -3.86
N ARG A 108 -4.35 -22.16 -4.63
CA ARG A 108 -4.05 -23.09 -5.70
C ARG A 108 -3.22 -22.44 -6.81
N TYR A 109 -3.45 -21.16 -7.09
CA TYR A 109 -2.70 -20.38 -8.07
C TYR A 109 -1.26 -20.14 -7.61
N TRP A 110 -1.04 -19.65 -6.38
CA TRP A 110 0.30 -19.49 -5.79
C TRP A 110 1.11 -20.80 -5.81
N ARG A 111 0.47 -21.92 -5.47
CA ARG A 111 1.08 -23.26 -5.51
C ARG A 111 1.49 -23.68 -6.92
N GLN A 112 0.68 -23.37 -7.93
CA GLN A 112 1.02 -23.61 -9.33
C GLN A 112 2.22 -22.76 -9.76
N LEU A 113 2.21 -21.47 -9.40
CA LEU A 113 3.26 -20.53 -9.73
C LEU A 113 4.61 -20.98 -9.13
N ILE A 114 4.63 -21.37 -7.85
CA ILE A 114 5.83 -21.91 -7.18
C ILE A 114 6.33 -23.16 -7.92
N HIS A 115 5.43 -24.09 -8.24
CA HIS A 115 5.79 -25.34 -8.91
C HIS A 115 6.42 -25.10 -10.29
N ASN A 116 5.77 -24.27 -11.12
CA ASN A 116 6.21 -23.99 -12.47
C ASN A 116 7.52 -23.19 -12.48
N THR A 117 7.64 -22.20 -11.58
CA THR A 117 8.85 -21.40 -11.43
C THR A 117 10.03 -22.28 -11.03
N HIS A 118 9.88 -23.11 -10.00
CA HIS A 118 10.94 -24.01 -9.57
C HIS A 118 11.38 -24.94 -10.71
N ARG A 119 10.42 -25.55 -11.43
CA ARG A 119 10.73 -26.43 -12.57
C ARG A 119 11.53 -25.68 -13.65
N SER A 120 11.09 -24.49 -14.03
CA SER A 120 11.78 -23.65 -15.03
C SER A 120 13.21 -23.30 -14.57
N ILE A 121 13.36 -22.85 -13.31
CA ILE A 121 14.67 -22.49 -12.74
C ILE A 121 15.62 -23.70 -12.72
N VAL A 122 15.16 -24.87 -12.29
CA VAL A 122 15.99 -26.09 -12.26
C VAL A 122 16.44 -26.50 -13.65
N GLU A 123 15.52 -26.52 -14.62
CA GLU A 123 15.83 -26.87 -16.00
C GLU A 123 16.93 -25.96 -16.57
N LYS A 124 16.77 -24.65 -16.39
CA LYS A 124 17.71 -23.66 -16.92
C LYS A 124 19.03 -23.62 -16.18
N ALA A 125 19.00 -23.78 -14.85
CA ALA A 125 20.21 -23.83 -14.05
C ALA A 125 21.08 -25.05 -14.42
N ASN A 126 20.45 -26.19 -14.71
CA ASN A 126 21.13 -27.38 -15.22
C ASN A 126 21.71 -27.16 -16.64
N ALA A 127 21.01 -26.39 -17.48
CA ALA A 127 21.48 -26.01 -18.81
C ALA A 127 22.54 -24.89 -18.81
N GLY A 128 22.74 -24.19 -17.68
CA GLY A 128 23.56 -22.98 -17.62
C GLY A 128 22.93 -21.78 -18.36
N ASP A 129 21.62 -21.80 -18.58
CA ASP A 129 20.87 -20.77 -19.30
C ASP A 129 20.57 -19.56 -18.40
N GLN A 130 21.55 -18.66 -18.29
CA GLN A 130 21.42 -17.43 -17.49
C GLN A 130 20.33 -16.49 -18.02
N LEU A 131 20.18 -16.37 -19.34
CA LEU A 131 19.19 -15.51 -19.97
C LEU A 131 17.78 -15.98 -19.62
N GLY A 132 17.51 -17.28 -19.78
CA GLY A 132 16.22 -17.87 -19.44
C GLY A 132 15.90 -17.77 -17.94
N ILE A 133 16.92 -17.83 -17.05
CA ILE A 133 16.70 -17.62 -15.61
C ILE A 133 16.24 -16.20 -15.35
N LEU A 134 16.93 -15.20 -15.91
CA LEU A 134 16.57 -13.78 -15.74
C LEU A 134 15.19 -13.47 -16.34
N MET A 135 14.85 -14.05 -17.49
CA MET A 135 13.51 -13.92 -18.05
C MET A 135 12.44 -14.56 -17.17
N THR A 136 12.71 -15.75 -16.62
CA THR A 136 11.80 -16.41 -15.67
C THR A 136 11.59 -15.57 -14.41
N VAL A 137 12.65 -14.95 -13.90
CA VAL A 137 12.57 -13.99 -12.78
C VAL A 137 11.65 -12.83 -13.15
N GLY A 138 11.87 -12.19 -14.30
CA GLY A 138 11.04 -11.07 -14.77
C GLY A 138 9.56 -11.40 -14.87
N ILE A 139 9.23 -12.48 -15.59
CA ILE A 139 7.84 -12.96 -15.77
C ILE A 139 7.21 -13.21 -14.40
N THR A 140 7.87 -13.98 -13.53
CA THR A 140 7.25 -14.39 -12.26
C THR A 140 7.18 -13.25 -11.23
N LEU A 141 8.10 -12.28 -11.29
CA LEU A 141 7.99 -11.05 -10.51
C LEU A 141 6.79 -10.20 -10.93
N HIS A 142 6.45 -10.14 -12.23
CA HIS A 142 5.20 -9.51 -12.67
C HIS A 142 4.01 -10.09 -11.93
N ILE A 143 3.83 -11.42 -12.03
CA ILE A 143 2.71 -12.16 -11.42
C ILE A 143 2.66 -11.93 -9.90
N VAL A 144 3.82 -11.90 -9.23
CA VAL A 144 3.91 -11.64 -7.79
C VAL A 144 3.45 -10.22 -7.43
N GLN A 145 3.84 -9.22 -8.22
CA GLN A 145 3.49 -7.82 -8.01
C GLN A 145 2.01 -7.58 -8.31
N ASP A 146 1.53 -8.17 -9.40
CA ASP A 146 0.17 -8.13 -9.90
C ASP A 146 -0.85 -8.55 -8.83
N PHE A 147 -0.58 -9.60 -8.05
CA PHE A 147 -1.44 -10.01 -6.93
C PHE A 147 -1.77 -8.87 -5.96
N TYR A 148 -0.79 -8.03 -5.61
CA TYR A 148 -1.02 -6.93 -4.66
C TYR A 148 -1.69 -5.73 -5.32
N ALA A 149 -1.45 -5.54 -6.62
CA ALA A 149 -2.08 -4.50 -7.42
C ALA A 149 -3.54 -4.83 -7.75
N HIS A 150 -3.92 -6.10 -7.87
CA HIS A 150 -5.19 -6.54 -8.50
C HIS A 150 -6.06 -7.45 -7.62
N SER A 151 -5.72 -7.57 -6.33
CA SER A 151 -6.55 -8.22 -5.32
C SER A 151 -7.05 -7.25 -4.26
N ASN A 152 -7.97 -7.72 -3.42
CA ASN A 152 -8.40 -6.97 -2.23
C ASN A 152 -7.45 -7.10 -1.02
N TRP A 153 -6.20 -7.54 -1.21
CA TRP A 153 -5.23 -7.77 -0.13
C TRP A 153 -5.06 -6.55 0.79
N THR A 154 -4.90 -5.37 0.20
CA THR A 154 -4.66 -4.13 0.94
C THR A 154 -5.90 -3.60 1.67
N GLU A 155 -7.10 -3.85 1.13
CA GLU A 155 -8.39 -3.45 1.70
C GLU A 155 -8.76 -4.28 2.93
N LEU A 156 -8.18 -5.48 3.05
CA LEU A 156 -8.30 -6.33 4.22
C LEU A 156 -7.48 -5.83 5.42
N ASP A 157 -6.58 -4.85 5.21
CA ASP A 157 -5.74 -4.25 6.24
C ASP A 157 -4.92 -5.29 7.03
N ILE A 158 -4.43 -6.31 6.31
CA ILE A 158 -3.71 -7.44 6.86
C ILE A 158 -2.46 -7.02 7.65
N PRO A 159 -1.59 -6.10 7.16
CA PRO A 159 -0.39 -5.69 7.89
C PRO A 159 -0.70 -5.22 9.31
N ARG A 160 -1.71 -4.35 9.47
CA ARG A 160 -2.11 -3.83 10.79
C ARG A 160 -2.73 -4.91 11.67
N ARG A 161 -3.60 -5.76 11.12
CA ARG A 161 -4.26 -6.85 11.87
C ARG A 161 -3.29 -7.91 12.34
N ALA A 162 -2.28 -8.21 11.53
CA ALA A 162 -1.24 -9.20 11.84
C ALA A 162 -0.09 -8.59 12.68
N GLY A 163 0.03 -7.26 12.73
CA GLY A 163 1.18 -6.59 13.34
C GLY A 163 2.48 -6.80 12.56
N ILE A 164 2.40 -7.19 11.29
CA ILE A 164 3.53 -7.44 10.41
C ILE A 164 3.59 -6.31 9.38
N LYS A 165 4.69 -5.57 9.36
CA LYS A 165 4.91 -4.46 8.43
C LYS A 165 4.88 -4.95 6.99
N ASP A 166 4.08 -4.32 6.14
CA ASP A 166 3.98 -4.65 4.71
C ASP A 166 3.67 -6.13 4.45
N ALA A 167 2.93 -6.77 5.38
CA ALA A 167 2.64 -8.19 5.35
C ALA A 167 2.22 -8.69 3.97
N THR A 168 2.94 -9.69 3.49
CA THR A 168 2.70 -10.37 2.23
C THR A 168 1.83 -11.60 2.45
N TYR A 169 1.34 -12.17 1.35
CA TYR A 169 0.67 -13.46 1.36
C TYR A 169 1.51 -14.56 2.02
N PHE A 170 2.84 -14.46 1.94
CA PHE A 170 3.76 -15.47 2.47
C PHE A 170 4.07 -15.31 3.95
N ASP A 171 3.80 -14.17 4.57
CA ASP A 171 4.12 -13.92 5.97
C ASP A 171 3.12 -14.59 6.93
N LEU A 172 1.97 -15.02 6.43
CA LEU A 172 0.90 -15.57 7.24
C LEU A 172 0.75 -17.08 7.05
N SER A 173 0.60 -17.79 8.17
CA SER A 173 0.11 -19.16 8.13
C SER A 173 -1.31 -19.20 7.57
N PRO A 174 -1.74 -20.32 6.95
CA PRO A 174 -3.11 -20.46 6.46
C PRO A 174 -4.16 -20.13 7.53
N ALA A 175 -3.97 -20.62 8.76
CA ALA A 175 -4.87 -20.33 9.88
C ALA A 175 -4.89 -18.85 10.29
N ALA A 176 -3.75 -18.17 10.28
CA ALA A 176 -3.68 -16.73 10.56
C ALA A 176 -4.39 -15.91 9.48
N LEU A 177 -4.17 -16.27 8.21
CA LEU A 177 -4.84 -15.64 7.08
C LEU A 177 -6.36 -15.88 7.12
N ASP A 178 -6.79 -17.12 7.38
CA ASP A 178 -8.21 -17.46 7.52
C ASP A 178 -8.87 -16.66 8.65
N ARG A 179 -8.23 -16.55 9.81
CA ARG A 179 -8.71 -15.68 10.90
C ARG A 179 -8.80 -14.21 10.48
N ALA A 180 -7.81 -13.70 9.73
CA ALA A 180 -7.77 -12.31 9.31
C ALA A 180 -8.87 -11.97 8.28
N ILE A 181 -9.21 -12.92 7.39
CA ILE A 181 -10.24 -12.72 6.36
C ILE A 181 -11.63 -13.19 6.80
N SER A 182 -11.74 -14.03 7.83
CA SER A 182 -13.02 -14.52 8.34
C SER A 182 -13.90 -13.36 8.83
N GLY A 183 -15.10 -13.26 8.27
CA GLY A 183 -16.04 -12.17 8.58
C GLY A 183 -15.71 -10.81 7.95
N SER A 184 -14.55 -10.67 7.27
CA SER A 184 -14.21 -9.45 6.54
C SER A 184 -15.09 -9.33 5.29
N MET A 185 -15.71 -8.16 5.12
CA MET A 185 -16.47 -7.83 3.91
C MET A 185 -15.82 -6.63 3.22
N VAL A 186 -15.45 -6.81 1.94
CA VAL A 186 -14.92 -5.76 1.07
C VAL A 186 -15.89 -5.60 -0.09
N TYR A 187 -16.47 -4.40 -0.25
CA TYR A 187 -17.49 -4.10 -1.27
C TYR A 187 -18.65 -5.13 -1.33
N GLY A 188 -19.10 -5.60 -0.17
CA GLY A 188 -20.17 -6.59 -0.05
C GLY A 188 -19.76 -8.04 -0.32
N ARG A 189 -18.49 -8.31 -0.61
CA ARG A 189 -17.94 -9.66 -0.81
C ARG A 189 -17.12 -10.12 0.39
N ARG A 190 -17.21 -11.41 0.69
CA ARG A 190 -16.50 -12.03 1.82
C ARG A 190 -15.17 -12.61 1.40
N GLY A 191 -14.17 -12.47 2.25
CA GLY A 191 -12.86 -13.11 2.09
C GLY A 191 -11.93 -12.42 1.09
N LEU A 192 -10.93 -13.17 0.62
CA LEU A 192 -9.90 -12.74 -0.33
C LEU A 192 -10.31 -13.12 -1.76
N PHE A 193 -10.22 -12.17 -2.71
CA PHE A 193 -10.57 -12.34 -4.12
C PHE A 193 -9.80 -11.35 -5.00
N THR A 194 -9.82 -11.55 -6.31
CA THR A 194 -9.18 -10.67 -7.31
C THR A 194 -10.16 -10.02 -8.26
N HIS A 195 -9.71 -9.10 -9.13
CA HIS A 195 -10.62 -8.43 -10.08
C HIS A 195 -11.17 -9.39 -11.13
N GLY A 196 -12.30 -9.02 -11.74
CA GLY A 196 -13.08 -9.90 -12.63
C GLY A 196 -13.73 -11.07 -11.89
N ALA A 197 -13.09 -11.56 -10.83
CA ALA A 197 -13.62 -12.53 -9.92
C ALA A 197 -14.70 -11.91 -9.05
N GLY A 198 -15.88 -12.50 -9.10
CA GLY A 198 -17.00 -11.96 -8.36
C GLY A 198 -17.68 -10.74 -9.01
N GLY A 199 -17.34 -10.41 -10.24
CA GLY A 199 -18.00 -9.28 -10.92
C GLY A 199 -17.74 -7.95 -10.24
N ILE A 200 -16.57 -7.81 -9.61
CA ILE A 200 -16.01 -6.49 -9.28
C ILE A 200 -15.18 -6.04 -10.47
N GLU A 201 -15.44 -4.81 -10.91
CA GLU A 201 -14.76 -4.19 -12.03
C GLU A 201 -13.28 -3.93 -11.70
N HIS A 202 -12.45 -4.01 -12.74
CA HIS A 202 -11.01 -3.78 -12.70
C HIS A 202 -10.64 -2.49 -11.93
N GLY A 203 -11.34 -1.39 -12.23
CA GLY A 203 -11.08 -0.08 -11.61
C GLY A 203 -11.26 0.03 -10.10
N ALA A 204 -11.96 -0.92 -9.46
CA ALA A 204 -12.13 -0.92 -8.01
C ALA A 204 -10.98 -1.60 -7.26
N LEU A 205 -10.23 -2.48 -7.93
CA LEU A 205 -9.16 -3.26 -7.30
C LEU A 205 -7.76 -3.00 -7.85
N HIS A 206 -7.60 -2.37 -9.02
CA HIS A 206 -6.30 -2.01 -9.63
C HIS A 206 -5.57 -0.91 -8.82
N LYS A 207 -4.31 -1.14 -8.40
CA LYS A 207 -3.51 -0.29 -7.47
C LYS A 207 -2.05 -0.10 -7.89
N ASP A 208 -1.77 -0.16 -9.18
CA ASP A 208 -0.50 0.11 -9.85
C ASP A 208 -0.53 1.50 -10.53
N HIS A 209 -1.26 2.45 -9.93
CA HIS A 209 -1.32 3.86 -10.29
C HIS A 209 -1.36 4.73 -9.03
N ALA A 210 -0.49 5.74 -8.92
CA ALA A 210 -0.32 6.48 -7.66
C ALA A 210 -1.37 7.55 -7.36
N GLY A 211 -2.35 7.75 -8.24
CA GLY A 211 -3.61 8.43 -7.88
C GLY A 211 -4.65 7.47 -7.28
N ARG A 212 -4.40 6.15 -7.28
CA ARG A 212 -5.37 5.18 -6.79
C ARG A 212 -5.18 4.90 -5.30
N PRO A 213 -6.23 5.02 -4.50
CA PRO A 213 -6.20 4.61 -3.10
C PRO A 213 -5.67 3.19 -2.91
N TYR A 214 -4.91 3.03 -1.82
CA TYR A 214 -4.17 1.81 -1.47
C TYR A 214 -2.97 1.50 -2.37
N PHE A 215 -2.64 2.33 -3.38
CA PHE A 215 -1.42 2.21 -4.17
C PHE A 215 -0.18 2.07 -3.28
N ASP A 216 -0.04 2.98 -2.31
CA ASP A 216 1.10 3.01 -1.40
C ASP A 216 1.29 1.68 -0.65
N SER A 217 0.19 1.08 -0.18
CA SER A 217 0.20 -0.21 0.52
C SER A 217 0.49 -1.38 -0.44
N ALA A 218 -0.10 -1.37 -1.63
CA ALA A 218 0.07 -2.40 -2.63
C ALA A 218 1.53 -2.46 -3.11
N TYR A 219 2.10 -1.29 -3.43
CA TYR A 219 3.49 -1.13 -3.85
C TYR A 219 4.47 -1.69 -2.79
N ARG A 220 4.27 -1.36 -1.52
CA ARG A 220 5.14 -1.83 -0.43
C ARG A 220 5.07 -3.35 -0.22
N CYS A 221 3.87 -3.91 -0.25
CA CYS A 221 3.67 -5.37 -0.15
C CYS A 221 4.30 -6.07 -1.36
N ALA A 222 4.11 -5.54 -2.58
CA ALA A 222 4.70 -6.05 -3.81
C ALA A 222 6.24 -6.01 -3.77
N TYR A 223 6.84 -4.95 -3.22
CA TYR A 223 8.28 -4.85 -3.04
C TYR A 223 8.82 -5.92 -2.07
N ARG A 224 8.18 -6.07 -0.90
CA ARG A 224 8.55 -7.11 0.08
C ARG A 224 8.42 -8.51 -0.54
N ALA A 225 7.31 -8.78 -1.22
CA ALA A 225 7.07 -10.07 -1.88
C ALA A 225 8.07 -10.35 -3.00
N SER A 226 8.47 -9.33 -3.78
CA SER A 226 9.51 -9.46 -4.80
C SER A 226 10.85 -9.91 -4.22
N LEU A 227 11.24 -9.37 -3.05
CA LEU A 227 12.44 -9.81 -2.34
C LEU A 227 12.33 -11.23 -1.79
N GLN A 228 11.17 -11.62 -1.22
CA GLN A 228 10.94 -12.99 -0.77
C GLN A 228 11.06 -13.97 -1.94
N TRP A 229 10.50 -13.60 -3.09
CA TRP A 229 10.55 -14.38 -4.32
C TRP A 229 11.97 -14.54 -4.86
N LEU A 230 12.73 -13.45 -4.95
CA LEU A 230 14.14 -13.48 -5.37
C LEU A 230 15.00 -14.35 -4.45
N ARG A 231 14.80 -14.25 -3.13
CA ARG A 231 15.53 -15.07 -2.15
C ARG A 231 15.14 -16.55 -2.21
N LEU A 232 13.89 -16.86 -2.56
CA LEU A 232 13.47 -18.24 -2.82
C LEU A 232 14.15 -18.82 -4.07
N ILE A 233 14.24 -18.05 -5.16
CA ILE A 233 14.98 -18.47 -6.37
C ILE A 233 16.46 -18.65 -6.06
N ARG A 234 17.05 -17.73 -5.29
CA ARG A 234 18.44 -17.86 -4.81
C ARG A 234 18.64 -19.14 -4.02
N LYS A 235 17.75 -19.46 -3.06
CA LYS A 235 17.80 -20.72 -2.28
C LYS A 235 17.80 -21.94 -3.21
N TRP A 236 16.91 -21.99 -4.20
CA TRP A 236 16.87 -23.11 -5.15
C TRP A 236 18.19 -23.27 -5.92
N ILE A 237 18.78 -22.17 -6.39
CA ILE A 237 20.03 -22.21 -7.16
C ILE A 237 21.24 -22.52 -6.26
N VAL A 238 21.38 -21.80 -5.15
CA VAL A 238 22.56 -21.82 -4.29
C VAL A 238 22.56 -23.02 -3.36
N ASP A 239 21.44 -23.28 -2.68
CA ASP A 239 21.39 -24.28 -1.61
C ASP A 239 20.97 -25.64 -2.16
N ASP A 240 19.89 -25.67 -2.95
CA ASP A 240 19.30 -26.94 -3.41
C ASP A 240 20.07 -27.54 -4.59
N LEU A 241 20.43 -26.72 -5.59
CA LEU A 241 21.25 -27.14 -6.72
C LEU A 241 22.76 -27.04 -6.48
N ARG A 242 23.19 -26.39 -5.39
CA ARG A 242 24.61 -26.17 -5.05
C ARG A 242 25.38 -25.39 -6.13
N ARG A 243 24.72 -24.43 -6.79
CA ARG A 243 25.24 -23.63 -7.89
C ARG A 243 25.46 -22.17 -7.50
N ALA A 244 26.24 -21.95 -6.43
CA ALA A 244 26.65 -20.61 -6.01
C ALA A 244 27.45 -19.86 -7.10
N ASP A 245 28.20 -20.60 -7.92
CA ASP A 245 28.87 -20.11 -9.12
C ASP A 245 27.88 -19.47 -10.10
N LEU A 246 26.77 -20.16 -10.38
CA LEU A 246 25.74 -19.69 -11.29
C LEU A 246 25.06 -18.43 -10.73
N TRP A 247 24.69 -18.43 -9.45
CA TRP A 247 24.10 -17.25 -8.82
C TRP A 247 25.02 -16.03 -8.92
N ASN A 248 26.29 -16.17 -8.57
CA ASN A 248 27.26 -15.07 -8.69
C ASN A 248 27.39 -14.58 -10.14
N SER A 249 27.35 -15.49 -11.12
CA SER A 249 27.38 -15.14 -12.53
C SER A 249 26.11 -14.43 -13.03
N LEU A 250 24.95 -14.69 -12.40
CA LEU A 250 23.71 -13.95 -12.65
C LEU A 250 23.79 -12.53 -12.10
N LEU A 251 24.35 -12.34 -10.90
CA LEU A 251 24.56 -11.03 -10.30
C LEU A 251 25.45 -10.14 -11.19
N SER A 252 26.50 -10.71 -11.77
CA SER A 252 27.40 -10.00 -12.67
C SER A 252 27.10 -10.24 -14.16
N TYR A 253 25.87 -10.65 -14.50
CA TYR A 253 25.52 -11.01 -15.88
C TYR A 253 25.78 -9.82 -16.81
N GLN A 254 26.28 -10.13 -18.00
CA GLN A 254 26.50 -9.16 -19.07
C GLN A 254 25.75 -9.66 -20.30
N TYR A 255 24.85 -8.83 -20.81
CA TYR A 255 24.06 -9.19 -21.98
C TYR A 255 24.95 -9.15 -23.21
N THR A 256 25.06 -10.29 -23.89
CA THR A 256 25.93 -10.45 -25.07
C THR A 256 25.26 -10.08 -26.37
N GLY A 257 23.94 -9.82 -26.36
CA GLY A 257 23.20 -9.31 -27.50
C GLY A 257 23.43 -7.80 -27.69
N ASN A 258 22.51 -7.14 -28.40
CA ASN A 258 22.59 -5.69 -28.56
C ASN A 258 22.21 -4.98 -27.25
N ARG A 259 23.21 -4.65 -26.43
CA ARG A 259 23.05 -3.88 -25.18
C ARG A 259 22.43 -2.51 -25.42
N GLY A 260 22.77 -1.87 -26.54
CA GLY A 260 22.15 -0.62 -26.97
C GLY A 260 20.65 -0.81 -27.07
N HIS A 261 20.17 -1.84 -27.78
CA HIS A 261 18.75 -2.15 -27.89
C HIS A 261 18.11 -2.62 -26.59
N LEU A 262 18.76 -3.44 -25.75
CA LEU A 262 18.22 -3.81 -24.43
C LEU A 262 18.04 -2.57 -23.55
N TYR A 263 19.00 -1.65 -23.58
CA TYR A 263 18.89 -0.37 -22.91
C TYR A 263 17.89 0.53 -23.61
N THR A 264 17.76 0.55 -24.93
CA THR A 264 16.63 1.22 -25.57
C THR A 264 15.32 0.59 -25.08
N LEU A 265 15.18 -0.72 -24.90
CA LEU A 265 13.95 -1.26 -24.33
C LEU A 265 13.71 -0.80 -22.88
N THR A 266 14.75 -0.58 -22.08
CA THR A 266 14.63 -0.48 -20.59
C THR A 266 15.17 0.80 -19.96
N SER A 267 15.84 1.65 -20.73
CA SER A 267 16.47 2.91 -20.35
C SER A 267 15.50 4.06 -20.55
N PHE A 268 15.64 5.06 -19.70
CA PHE A 268 14.74 6.18 -19.64
C PHE A 268 14.91 7.17 -20.81
N ASP A 269 16.13 7.53 -21.20
CA ASP A 269 16.38 8.65 -22.12
C ASP A 269 16.05 8.37 -23.60
N GLU A 270 15.95 7.11 -24.02
CA GLU A 270 15.85 6.74 -25.44
C GLU A 270 14.83 5.62 -25.71
N GLY A 271 14.07 5.20 -24.69
CA GLY A 271 13.67 3.81 -24.65
C GLY A 271 12.31 3.39 -25.23
N THR A 272 12.25 2.35 -26.07
CA THR A 272 11.06 1.85 -26.79
C THR A 272 9.86 1.52 -25.89
N ILE A 273 10.08 0.94 -24.71
CA ILE A 273 8.99 0.65 -23.76
C ILE A 273 8.44 1.96 -23.18
N ARG A 274 9.32 2.94 -22.92
CA ARG A 274 8.91 4.31 -22.59
C ARG A 274 8.16 4.93 -23.77
N TRP A 275 8.60 4.80 -25.02
CA TRP A 275 7.87 5.33 -26.19
C TRP A 275 6.46 4.72 -26.29
N LEU A 276 6.34 3.40 -26.16
CA LEU A 276 5.06 2.67 -26.11
C LEU A 276 4.18 3.07 -24.92
N CYS A 277 4.73 3.56 -23.81
CA CYS A 277 3.94 3.94 -22.63
C CYS A 277 3.73 5.46 -22.48
N THR A 278 4.66 6.29 -22.96
CA THR A 278 4.68 7.76 -22.78
C THR A 278 3.81 8.46 -23.82
N TYR A 279 3.86 8.04 -25.09
CA TYR A 279 2.96 8.56 -26.14
C TYR A 279 1.52 8.09 -25.94
N GLY A 280 1.36 6.96 -25.25
CA GLY A 280 0.07 6.53 -24.73
C GLY A 280 -0.50 7.38 -23.60
N GLY A 281 0.19 8.47 -23.21
CA GLY A 281 -0.15 9.30 -22.05
C GLY A 281 -0.15 8.52 -20.74
N ALA A 282 0.74 7.52 -20.60
CA ALA A 282 0.62 6.47 -19.58
C ALA A 282 1.95 5.89 -19.03
N TRP A 283 3.04 6.66 -18.92
CA TRP A 283 4.05 6.26 -17.93
C TRP A 283 3.49 6.61 -16.55
N LYS A 284 2.83 5.62 -15.93
CA LYS A 284 2.20 5.71 -14.60
C LYS A 284 0.93 6.56 -14.52
N THR A 285 0.35 6.91 -15.67
CA THR A 285 -0.97 7.53 -15.80
C THR A 285 -1.85 6.68 -16.72
N PRO A 286 -3.18 6.84 -16.72
CA PRO A 286 -4.02 5.86 -17.38
C PRO A 286 -4.86 6.60 -18.46
N ARG A 287 -4.37 6.72 -19.70
CA ARG A 287 -5.08 7.30 -20.87
C ARG A 287 -5.53 6.23 -21.89
N ARG A 288 -6.49 6.57 -22.77
CA ARG A 288 -6.95 5.73 -23.90
C ARG A 288 -6.37 6.29 -25.21
N TRP A 289 -5.92 5.41 -26.09
CA TRP A 289 -5.39 5.68 -27.42
C TRP A 289 -6.52 5.73 -28.43
N SER A 290 -6.46 6.61 -29.42
CA SER A 290 -7.19 6.44 -30.68
C SER A 290 -6.25 5.89 -31.77
N GLU A 291 -6.79 5.19 -32.78
CA GLU A 291 -5.98 4.71 -33.91
C GLU A 291 -5.28 5.87 -34.67
N THR A 292 -5.84 7.08 -34.60
CA THR A 292 -5.23 8.29 -35.19
C THR A 292 -4.00 8.77 -34.43
N ASP A 293 -3.98 8.65 -33.11
CA ASP A 293 -2.82 9.05 -32.28
C ASP A 293 -1.58 8.21 -32.66
N ILE A 294 -1.77 6.91 -32.89
CA ILE A 294 -0.71 5.95 -33.25
C ILE A 294 -0.03 6.31 -34.57
N ILE A 295 -0.80 6.77 -35.55
CA ILE A 295 -0.32 7.05 -36.90
C ILE A 295 0.29 8.45 -36.99
N ALA A 296 -0.26 9.43 -36.25
CA ALA A 296 0.25 10.79 -36.22
C ALA A 296 1.62 10.91 -35.53
N ASP A 297 1.84 10.10 -34.48
CA ASP A 297 3.05 10.16 -33.65
C ASP A 297 4.24 9.32 -34.19
N ASP A 298 4.18 8.88 -35.45
CA ASP A 298 5.21 8.09 -36.14
C ASP A 298 5.68 6.83 -35.36
N MET A 299 4.82 6.27 -34.50
CA MET A 299 5.09 5.10 -33.65
C MET A 299 5.71 3.89 -34.37
N PRO A 300 5.34 3.55 -35.62
CA PRO A 300 5.96 2.45 -36.37
C PRO A 300 7.46 2.62 -36.64
N ASN A 301 8.00 3.86 -36.56
CA ASN A 301 9.40 4.18 -36.80
C ASN A 301 10.24 4.29 -35.52
N VAL A 302 9.67 4.08 -34.33
CA VAL A 302 10.41 4.06 -33.08
C VAL A 302 11.45 2.92 -33.12
N PRO A 303 12.74 3.20 -32.84
CA PRO A 303 13.77 2.17 -32.80
C PRO A 303 13.36 1.01 -31.88
N GLY A 304 13.37 -0.22 -32.41
CA GLY A 304 13.07 -1.43 -31.63
C GLY A 304 11.62 -1.92 -31.66
N ILE A 305 10.73 -1.26 -32.40
CA ILE A 305 9.30 -1.59 -32.46
C ILE A 305 8.92 -2.55 -33.60
N GLY A 306 9.46 -2.38 -34.82
CA GLY A 306 9.06 -3.23 -35.93
C GLY A 306 9.87 -4.53 -36.02
N VAL A 307 9.73 -5.53 -35.15
CA VAL A 307 10.77 -6.58 -35.00
C VAL A 307 10.31 -8.04 -34.83
N THR A 308 9.30 -8.51 -35.57
CA THR A 308 9.15 -9.98 -35.72
C THR A 308 9.97 -10.54 -36.89
N GLU A 309 10.24 -9.72 -37.91
CA GLU A 309 11.13 -10.04 -39.02
C GLU A 309 11.99 -8.82 -39.42
N GLN A 310 13.02 -8.46 -38.64
CA GLN A 310 14.05 -7.54 -39.14
C GLN A 310 15.24 -8.31 -39.70
N LEU A 311 15.43 -8.14 -41.01
CA LEU A 311 16.70 -8.31 -41.69
C LEU A 311 17.81 -7.60 -40.90
N TYR A 312 18.93 -8.31 -40.70
CA TYR A 312 20.18 -7.83 -40.07
C TYR A 312 20.27 -7.85 -38.53
N GLY A 313 20.30 -9.05 -37.95
CA GLY A 313 21.24 -9.36 -36.86
C GLY A 313 21.01 -8.75 -35.47
N LEU A 314 19.80 -8.27 -35.15
CA LEU A 314 19.47 -7.70 -33.84
C LEU A 314 18.31 -8.50 -33.20
N PRO A 315 18.53 -9.30 -32.13
CA PRO A 315 17.48 -10.17 -31.62
C PRO A 315 16.51 -9.42 -30.69
N PHE A 316 15.24 -9.36 -31.10
CA PHE A 316 14.08 -9.14 -30.22
C PHE A 316 13.94 -10.32 -29.26
N LEU A 317 13.84 -10.05 -27.94
CA LEU A 317 13.77 -11.07 -26.89
C LEU A 317 12.43 -11.83 -26.84
N GLY A 318 11.50 -11.57 -27.76
CA GLY A 318 10.13 -12.09 -27.68
C GLY A 318 10.02 -13.60 -27.88
N SER A 319 10.87 -14.24 -28.68
CA SER A 319 10.80 -15.71 -28.84
C SER A 319 11.32 -16.44 -27.61
N GLU A 320 12.43 -15.95 -27.05
CA GLU A 320 12.99 -16.43 -25.78
C GLU A 320 12.00 -16.16 -24.64
N TRP A 321 11.41 -14.97 -24.59
CA TRP A 321 10.38 -14.63 -23.61
C TRP A 321 9.15 -15.55 -23.74
N PHE A 322 8.63 -15.79 -24.95
CA PHE A 322 7.48 -16.66 -25.18
C PHE A 322 7.75 -18.09 -24.69
N ALA A 323 8.93 -18.64 -24.99
CA ALA A 323 9.33 -19.97 -24.53
C ALA A 323 9.41 -20.04 -22.99
N ASN A 324 9.89 -18.97 -22.35
CA ASN A 324 9.93 -18.87 -20.89
C ASN A 324 8.55 -18.71 -20.26
N CYS A 325 7.68 -17.88 -20.84
CA CYS A 325 6.29 -17.75 -20.43
C CYS A 325 5.55 -19.08 -20.58
N ALA A 326 5.80 -19.85 -21.63
CA ALA A 326 5.17 -21.16 -21.83
C ALA A 326 5.44 -22.13 -20.67
N ALA A 327 6.67 -22.12 -20.16
CA ALA A 327 7.06 -22.93 -19.00
C ALA A 327 6.33 -22.52 -17.71
N ILE A 328 5.97 -21.23 -17.59
CA ILE A 328 5.25 -20.69 -16.43
C ILE A 328 3.72 -20.85 -16.57
N ALA A 329 3.16 -20.62 -17.75
CA ALA A 329 1.72 -20.63 -18.00
C ALA A 329 1.11 -22.02 -18.00
N THR A 330 1.87 -23.08 -18.31
CA THR A 330 1.33 -24.44 -18.37
C THR A 330 0.69 -24.86 -17.04
N GLY A 331 -0.60 -25.18 -17.05
CA GLY A 331 -1.39 -25.53 -15.87
C GLY A 331 -1.88 -24.35 -15.03
N MET A 332 -1.54 -23.10 -15.38
CA MET A 332 -2.16 -21.89 -14.86
C MET A 332 -3.60 -21.78 -15.38
N PHE A 333 -4.42 -20.97 -14.69
CA PHE A 333 -5.87 -21.02 -14.86
C PHE A 333 -6.59 -19.75 -14.41
N GLU A 334 -7.80 -19.59 -14.92
CA GLU A 334 -8.79 -18.60 -14.49
C GLU A 334 -10.12 -19.26 -14.14
N ALA A 335 -10.91 -18.66 -13.25
CA ALA A 335 -12.25 -19.15 -12.96
C ALA A 335 -13.29 -18.57 -13.94
N LYS A 336 -14.15 -19.44 -14.48
CA LYS A 336 -15.20 -19.02 -15.42
C LYS A 336 -16.41 -18.44 -14.69
N SER A 337 -17.09 -17.48 -15.31
CA SER A 337 -18.33 -16.89 -14.78
C SER A 337 -19.41 -17.95 -14.50
N GLY A 338 -19.61 -18.89 -15.42
CA GLY A 338 -20.57 -20.00 -15.33
C GLY A 338 -20.15 -21.19 -14.45
N GLY A 339 -19.00 -21.11 -13.75
CA GLY A 339 -18.43 -22.21 -12.97
C GLY A 339 -17.41 -23.04 -13.76
N GLY A 340 -16.53 -23.73 -13.02
CA GLY A 340 -15.34 -24.38 -13.59
C GLY A 340 -14.22 -23.40 -13.90
N PHE A 341 -13.20 -23.88 -14.61
CA PHE A 341 -11.95 -23.19 -14.87
C PHE A 341 -11.52 -23.35 -16.33
N LEU A 342 -10.87 -22.33 -16.87
CA LEU A 342 -10.11 -22.40 -18.10
C LEU A 342 -8.64 -22.61 -17.73
N ILE A 343 -8.01 -23.67 -18.24
CA ILE A 343 -6.60 -23.99 -17.95
C ILE A 343 -5.77 -23.98 -19.23
N VAL A 344 -4.50 -23.61 -19.13
CA VAL A 344 -3.52 -23.86 -20.20
C VAL A 344 -3.06 -25.31 -20.12
N GLU A 345 -3.60 -26.17 -21.00
CA GLU A 345 -3.32 -27.61 -21.00
C GLU A 345 -1.93 -27.91 -21.58
N ARG A 346 -1.59 -27.25 -22.68
CA ARG A 346 -0.33 -27.46 -23.40
C ARG A 346 0.06 -26.23 -24.20
N VAL A 347 1.37 -25.99 -24.28
CA VAL A 347 1.97 -24.98 -25.16
C VAL A 347 3.03 -25.63 -26.04
N ASP A 348 3.01 -25.38 -27.35
CA ASP A 348 4.11 -25.67 -28.26
C ASP A 348 4.85 -24.36 -28.55
N ALA A 349 5.93 -24.10 -27.82
CA ALA A 349 6.68 -22.85 -27.92
C ALA A 349 7.32 -22.63 -29.30
N ALA A 350 7.66 -23.70 -30.03
CA ALA A 350 8.27 -23.59 -31.35
C ALA A 350 7.25 -23.17 -32.41
N ARG A 351 6.01 -23.62 -32.29
CA ARG A 351 4.90 -23.24 -33.17
C ARG A 351 4.05 -22.07 -32.67
N ARG A 352 4.33 -21.58 -31.45
CA ARG A 352 3.53 -20.59 -30.72
C ARG A 352 2.06 -20.99 -30.56
N GLU A 353 1.78 -22.30 -30.48
CA GLU A 353 0.43 -22.83 -30.32
C GLU A 353 0.08 -23.01 -28.83
N VAL A 354 -1.03 -22.41 -28.39
CA VAL A 354 -1.55 -22.54 -27.01
C VAL A 354 -2.87 -23.30 -27.03
N ARG A 355 -2.95 -24.41 -26.29
CA ARG A 355 -4.17 -25.20 -26.14
C ARG A 355 -4.75 -25.03 -24.73
N HIS A 356 -5.98 -24.56 -24.67
CA HIS A 356 -6.75 -24.46 -23.44
C HIS A 356 -7.69 -25.65 -23.26
N ALA A 357 -8.03 -25.95 -22.01
CA ALA A 357 -9.06 -26.91 -21.65
C ALA A 357 -10.03 -26.32 -20.62
N ASP A 358 -11.31 -26.63 -20.79
CA ASP A 358 -12.33 -26.38 -19.78
C ASP A 358 -12.36 -27.53 -18.78
N VAL A 359 -12.21 -27.22 -17.50
CA VAL A 359 -12.27 -28.23 -16.42
C VAL A 359 -13.27 -27.81 -15.35
N ALA A 360 -14.00 -28.78 -14.80
CA ALA A 360 -14.99 -28.51 -13.75
C ALA A 360 -14.35 -28.15 -12.40
N SER A 361 -13.15 -28.66 -12.13
CA SER A 361 -12.40 -28.44 -10.89
C SER A 361 -10.91 -28.59 -11.12
N ILE A 362 -10.10 -27.98 -10.25
CA ILE A 362 -8.65 -28.09 -10.28
C ILE A 362 -8.21 -28.94 -9.10
N PRO A 363 -7.44 -30.02 -9.32
CA PRO A 363 -6.98 -30.86 -8.23
C PRO A 363 -6.02 -30.08 -7.31
N PRO A 364 -5.99 -30.38 -6.00
CA PRO A 364 -5.02 -29.77 -5.09
C PRO A 364 -3.60 -30.10 -5.55
N LEU A 365 -2.67 -29.16 -5.32
CA LEU A 365 -1.27 -29.31 -5.67
C LEU A 365 -0.41 -29.01 -4.44
N ASP A 366 0.17 -30.06 -3.86
CA ASP A 366 1.06 -29.94 -2.71
C ASP A 366 2.24 -30.89 -2.87
N THR A 367 3.36 -30.34 -3.35
CA THR A 367 4.59 -31.09 -3.57
C THR A 367 5.62 -30.71 -2.49
N PRO A 368 6.63 -31.55 -2.19
CA PRO A 368 7.66 -31.21 -1.21
C PRO A 368 8.36 -29.87 -1.49
N VAL A 369 8.56 -29.53 -2.76
CA VAL A 369 9.11 -28.22 -3.19
C VAL A 369 8.21 -27.07 -2.77
N ILE A 370 6.89 -27.21 -2.92
CA ILE A 370 5.91 -26.19 -2.53
C ILE A 370 5.93 -26.01 -1.01
N GLN A 371 5.89 -27.10 -0.25
CA GLN A 371 5.93 -27.06 1.22
C GLN A 371 7.23 -26.39 1.72
N GLN A 372 8.38 -26.76 1.15
CA GLN A 372 9.66 -26.16 1.49
C GLN A 372 9.72 -24.67 1.15
N ALA A 373 9.17 -24.27 -0.01
CA ALA A 373 9.09 -22.87 -0.39
C ALA A 373 8.23 -22.06 0.59
N LEU A 374 7.01 -22.54 0.90
CA LEU A 374 6.10 -21.86 1.82
C LEU A 374 6.64 -21.79 3.26
N ASN A 375 7.44 -22.77 3.69
CA ASN A 375 8.11 -22.73 4.99
C ASN A 375 9.30 -21.75 5.02
N PHE A 376 9.94 -21.50 3.88
CA PHE A 376 11.10 -20.62 3.77
C PHE A 376 10.72 -19.14 3.69
N LEU A 377 9.69 -18.81 2.90
CA LEU A 377 9.34 -17.42 2.55
C LEU A 377 9.07 -16.49 3.76
N PRO A 378 8.35 -16.87 4.83
CA PRO A 378 8.10 -15.96 5.96
C PRO A 378 9.39 -15.52 6.68
N GLY A 379 10.39 -16.39 6.75
CA GLY A 379 11.63 -16.16 7.50
C GLY A 379 12.80 -15.62 6.67
N CYS A 380 12.63 -15.46 5.36
CA CYS A 380 13.74 -15.15 4.46
C CYS A 380 14.14 -13.66 4.41
N LEU A 381 13.42 -12.77 5.10
CA LEU A 381 13.64 -11.30 5.13
C LEU A 381 13.74 -10.72 6.56
N PRO A 382 14.65 -11.20 7.43
CA PRO A 382 14.78 -10.65 8.78
C PRO A 382 15.26 -9.19 8.80
N ASP A 383 15.86 -8.72 7.71
CA ASP A 383 16.38 -7.35 7.55
C ASP A 383 15.30 -6.32 7.16
N TYR A 384 14.11 -6.77 6.71
CA TYR A 384 13.09 -5.90 6.13
C TYR A 384 12.41 -4.97 7.15
N ASP A 385 12.26 -5.39 8.42
CA ASP A 385 11.58 -4.59 9.43
C ASP A 385 12.26 -3.24 9.68
N SER A 386 13.56 -3.15 9.37
CA SER A 386 14.36 -1.92 9.47
C SER A 386 14.13 -0.91 8.33
N VAL A 387 13.54 -1.35 7.21
CA VAL A 387 13.37 -0.54 5.99
C VAL A 387 12.42 0.62 6.25
N GLN A 388 12.83 1.85 6.06
CA GLN A 388 11.92 3.00 6.06
C GLN A 388 11.48 3.30 4.63
N TRP A 389 10.23 3.72 4.44
CA TRP A 389 9.76 4.11 3.12
C TRP A 389 9.78 5.63 2.98
N LEU A 390 10.47 6.12 1.97
CA LEU A 390 10.39 7.50 1.52
C LEU A 390 9.28 7.63 0.48
N ARG A 391 8.38 8.57 0.70
CA ARG A 391 7.38 8.99 -0.27
C ARG A 391 7.64 10.43 -0.69
N VAL A 392 7.66 10.66 -1.99
CA VAL A 392 7.71 11.99 -2.61
C VAL A 392 6.47 12.14 -3.48
N ARG A 393 5.81 13.29 -3.43
CA ARG A 393 4.65 13.63 -4.27
C ARG A 393 4.74 15.06 -4.75
N ILE A 394 4.25 15.33 -5.95
CA ILE A 394 3.98 16.68 -6.43
C ILE A 394 2.47 16.83 -6.57
N PRO A 395 1.73 17.16 -5.49
CA PRO A 395 0.27 17.27 -5.56
C PRO A 395 -0.24 18.42 -6.43
N GLU A 396 0.60 19.39 -6.76
CA GLU A 396 0.21 20.52 -7.60
C GLU A 396 1.43 21.09 -8.33
N ALA A 397 1.25 21.42 -9.59
CA ALA A 397 2.19 22.12 -10.43
C ALA A 397 1.45 23.18 -11.26
N MET A 398 2.11 24.31 -11.50
CA MET A 398 1.56 25.43 -12.24
C MET A 398 2.61 25.98 -13.18
N ASP A 399 2.23 26.13 -14.44
CA ASP A 399 2.96 26.94 -15.40
C ASP A 399 2.77 28.42 -15.06
N LEU A 400 3.88 29.16 -14.97
CA LEU A 400 3.94 30.58 -14.70
C LEU A 400 4.44 31.39 -15.90
N ASP A 401 4.64 30.75 -17.05
CA ASP A 401 4.81 31.49 -18.29
C ASP A 401 3.46 32.07 -18.72
N THR A 402 3.40 33.39 -18.87
CA THR A 402 2.16 34.11 -19.17
C THR A 402 2.09 34.62 -20.60
N GLY A 403 2.88 34.04 -21.52
CA GLY A 403 2.70 34.21 -22.95
C GLY A 403 2.56 35.67 -23.41
N GLU A 404 3.48 36.57 -23.05
CA GLU A 404 3.55 37.88 -23.74
C GLU A 404 4.12 37.70 -25.16
N GLY A 405 3.34 37.08 -26.05
CA GLY A 405 3.63 36.86 -27.46
C GLY A 405 2.42 37.17 -28.34
N VAL A 406 2.66 37.63 -29.58
CA VAL A 406 1.62 38.15 -30.51
C VAL A 406 0.65 37.06 -31.04
N PHE A 407 0.85 35.81 -30.64
CA PHE A 407 -0.02 34.69 -30.98
C PHE A 407 -0.40 33.95 -29.69
N ASP A 408 -1.52 34.36 -29.09
CA ASP A 408 -2.29 33.59 -28.09
C ASP A 408 -2.73 32.28 -28.74
N VAL A 409 -1.84 31.31 -28.83
CA VAL A 409 -2.19 29.93 -29.15
C VAL A 409 -1.98 29.15 -27.86
N ASN A 410 -3.05 28.98 -27.10
CA ASN A 410 -3.12 27.85 -26.18
C ASN A 410 -2.85 26.61 -27.02
N ASN A 411 -1.76 25.88 -26.75
CA ASN A 411 -1.34 24.68 -27.48
C ASN A 411 -2.27 23.48 -27.21
N GLU A 412 -3.59 23.68 -27.26
CA GLU A 412 -4.59 22.61 -27.32
C GLU A 412 -4.59 21.99 -28.74
N GLU A 413 -3.55 21.25 -29.11
CA GLU A 413 -3.58 20.44 -30.33
C GLU A 413 -4.08 19.01 -30.05
N VAL A 414 -5.01 18.56 -30.90
CA VAL A 414 -5.63 17.23 -30.81
C VAL A 414 -4.69 16.22 -31.48
N GLY A 415 -3.99 15.43 -30.66
CA GLY A 415 -3.20 14.26 -31.10
C GLY A 415 -1.70 14.43 -30.91
N GLY A 416 -1.25 14.51 -29.64
CA GLY A 416 0.16 14.46 -29.20
C GLY A 416 0.30 14.69 -27.68
N THR A 417 1.16 13.88 -27.04
CA THR A 417 2.07 14.07 -25.88
C THR A 417 1.63 14.78 -24.57
N SER A 418 2.17 14.36 -23.42
CA SER A 418 2.12 15.11 -22.15
C SER A 418 2.93 16.41 -22.26
N ASP A 419 2.35 17.58 -21.97
CA ASP A 419 3.05 18.88 -22.01
C ASP A 419 4.26 18.93 -21.07
N TYR A 420 4.18 18.23 -19.93
CA TYR A 420 5.25 18.18 -18.95
C TYR A 420 5.56 16.77 -18.45
N TRP A 421 6.82 16.56 -18.09
CA TRP A 421 7.23 15.39 -17.32
C TRP A 421 8.21 15.77 -16.23
N VAL A 422 8.26 14.94 -15.18
CA VAL A 422 9.09 15.17 -14.00
C VAL A 422 10.03 14.01 -13.73
N MET A 423 11.25 14.37 -13.34
CA MET A 423 12.31 13.47 -12.94
C MET A 423 12.66 13.67 -11.47
N PHE A 424 12.70 12.58 -10.73
CA PHE A 424 13.14 12.52 -9.34
C PHE A 424 14.43 11.71 -9.26
N ILE A 425 15.51 12.36 -8.83
CA ILE A 425 16.79 11.74 -8.53
C ILE A 425 16.92 11.67 -7.00
N VAL A 426 16.97 10.45 -6.47
CA VAL A 426 17.13 10.21 -5.03
C VAL A 426 18.55 9.72 -4.77
N ASN A 427 19.25 10.36 -3.84
CA ASN A 427 20.63 10.05 -3.44
C ASN A 427 21.64 10.03 -4.60
N GLY A 428 21.42 10.89 -5.61
CA GLY A 428 22.30 11.00 -6.77
C GLY A 428 22.23 9.82 -7.75
N GLU A 429 21.18 9.00 -7.67
CA GLU A 429 20.96 7.88 -8.60
C GLU A 429 20.52 8.36 -10.00
N THR A 430 21.42 9.01 -10.73
CA THR A 430 21.14 9.64 -12.04
C THR A 430 21.01 8.65 -13.19
N GLU A 431 21.58 7.44 -13.06
CA GLU A 431 21.47 6.43 -14.12
C GLU A 431 20.08 5.81 -14.22
N TYR A 432 19.31 5.85 -13.12
CA TYR A 432 17.98 5.23 -13.03
C TYR A 432 17.04 6.10 -12.18
N PRO A 433 16.74 7.33 -12.66
CA PRO A 433 15.83 8.21 -11.95
C PRO A 433 14.43 7.59 -11.87
N TYR A 434 13.63 8.09 -10.93
CA TYR A 434 12.20 7.86 -10.96
C TYR A 434 11.55 8.96 -11.78
N THR A 435 10.60 8.59 -12.62
CA THR A 435 10.02 9.51 -13.59
C THR A 435 8.51 9.34 -13.62
N GLU A 436 7.82 10.44 -13.89
CA GLU A 436 6.37 10.53 -14.03
C GLU A 436 6.07 11.51 -15.17
N ALA A 437 4.97 11.29 -15.90
CA ALA A 437 4.55 12.18 -16.99
C ALA A 437 3.02 12.28 -17.01
N GLU A 438 2.49 13.49 -17.16
CA GLU A 438 1.04 13.76 -17.19
C GLU A 438 0.79 15.09 -17.93
N TYR A 439 -0.44 15.29 -18.42
CA TYR A 439 -0.87 16.60 -18.91
C TYR A 439 -1.13 17.53 -17.72
N VAL A 440 -0.36 18.61 -17.62
CA VAL A 440 -0.44 19.58 -16.53
C VAL A 440 -0.43 20.97 -17.12
N ASP A 441 -1.41 21.79 -16.80
CA ASP A 441 -1.45 23.17 -17.26
C ASP A 441 -2.22 24.03 -16.25
N SER A 442 -2.52 25.27 -16.62
CA SER A 442 -3.32 26.16 -15.77
C SER A 442 -4.77 25.64 -15.55
N SER A 443 -5.30 24.80 -16.45
CA SER A 443 -6.64 24.23 -16.38
C SER A 443 -6.71 22.92 -15.58
N ASN A 444 -5.60 22.16 -15.54
CA ASN A 444 -5.38 20.92 -14.81
C ASN A 444 -4.06 20.92 -14.00
N PRO A 445 -3.98 21.69 -12.89
CA PRO A 445 -2.74 21.83 -12.12
C PRO A 445 -2.50 20.70 -11.09
N LEU A 446 -3.39 19.71 -11.00
CA LEU A 446 -3.41 18.71 -9.92
C LEU A 446 -2.87 17.36 -10.40
N THR A 447 -1.56 17.16 -10.24
CA THR A 447 -0.86 15.98 -10.78
C THR A 447 -0.90 14.79 -9.82
N VAL A 448 -0.72 13.60 -10.37
CA VAL A 448 -0.51 12.37 -9.60
C VAL A 448 0.95 11.94 -9.46
N TRP A 449 1.91 12.81 -9.75
CA TRP A 449 3.33 12.47 -9.75
C TRP A 449 3.87 12.08 -8.36
N GLY A 450 4.63 10.98 -8.28
CA GLY A 450 5.24 10.57 -7.04
C GLY A 450 6.21 9.40 -7.08
N VAL A 451 7.04 9.29 -6.04
CA VAL A 451 8.05 8.25 -5.89
C VAL A 451 7.89 7.50 -4.58
N MET A 452 8.14 6.19 -4.62
CA MET A 452 8.31 5.34 -3.44
C MET A 452 9.71 4.73 -3.44
N LYS A 453 10.55 5.13 -2.48
CA LYS A 453 11.91 4.63 -2.33
C LYS A 453 12.08 3.88 -1.00
N PRO A 454 12.49 2.59 -1.02
CA PRO A 454 12.89 1.90 0.21
C PRO A 454 14.25 2.41 0.69
N LEU A 455 14.31 2.91 1.92
CA LEU A 455 15.50 3.34 2.62
C LEU A 455 15.96 2.22 3.56
N TRP A 456 17.04 1.55 3.20
CA TRP A 456 17.65 0.44 3.95
C TRP A 456 18.61 0.90 5.05
N ASP A 457 18.85 2.19 5.15
CA ASP A 457 19.63 2.83 6.18
C ASP A 457 19.06 4.22 6.49
N ARG A 458 19.66 4.89 7.49
CA ARG A 458 19.23 6.20 7.96
C ARG A 458 20.14 7.33 7.48
N ARG A 459 20.84 7.14 6.36
CA ARG A 459 21.66 8.23 5.81
C ARG A 459 20.75 9.37 5.35
N PRO A 460 21.26 10.62 5.39
CA PRO A 460 20.55 11.76 4.82
C PRO A 460 20.13 11.48 3.38
N VAL A 461 18.91 11.87 3.05
CA VAL A 461 18.35 11.75 1.72
C VAL A 461 18.56 13.05 0.98
N ARG A 462 19.12 12.97 -0.23
CA ARG A 462 19.14 14.08 -1.18
C ARG A 462 18.11 13.81 -2.27
N LEU A 463 17.10 14.65 -2.37
CA LEU A 463 16.11 14.66 -3.43
C LEU A 463 16.47 15.76 -4.43
N GLU A 464 16.44 15.43 -5.71
CA GLU A 464 16.52 16.39 -6.79
C GLU A 464 15.34 16.17 -7.74
N VAL A 465 14.54 17.21 -7.95
CA VAL A 465 13.40 17.23 -8.86
C VAL A 465 13.76 18.10 -10.06
N ARG A 466 13.47 17.62 -11.26
CA ARG A 466 13.61 18.35 -12.52
C ARG A 466 12.33 18.21 -13.34
N MET A 467 11.91 19.28 -13.99
CA MET A 467 10.70 19.31 -14.80
C MET A 467 11.07 19.75 -16.21
N PHE A 468 10.40 19.19 -17.21
CA PHE A 468 10.73 19.38 -18.61
C PHE A 468 9.44 19.59 -19.40
N GLU A 469 9.48 20.51 -20.34
CA GLU A 469 8.44 20.71 -21.36
C GLU A 469 8.67 19.74 -22.53
N SER A 470 7.60 19.27 -23.17
CA SER A 470 7.66 18.30 -24.26
C SER A 470 6.90 18.80 -25.49
N ASP A 471 7.63 19.20 -26.52
CA ASP A 471 7.05 19.59 -27.81
C ASP A 471 6.85 18.40 -28.78
N PRO A 472 5.86 18.48 -29.70
CA PRO A 472 5.55 17.44 -30.67
C PRO A 472 6.52 17.36 -31.87
N THR A 473 7.44 18.31 -32.07
CA THR A 473 8.31 18.34 -33.27
C THR A 473 9.81 18.20 -33.01
N ASP A 474 10.27 18.52 -31.79
CA ASP A 474 11.62 18.27 -31.31
C ASP A 474 11.53 17.79 -29.86
N HIS A 475 11.65 16.48 -29.65
CA HIS A 475 11.33 15.81 -28.38
C HIS A 475 12.44 15.90 -27.32
N LYS A 476 13.32 16.89 -27.50
CA LYS A 476 14.25 17.48 -26.54
C LYS A 476 14.08 18.98 -26.79
N ASP A 477 13.92 19.84 -25.80
CA ASP A 477 15.10 20.65 -25.48
C ASP A 477 15.00 21.51 -24.21
N GLU A 478 13.86 21.64 -23.51
CA GLU A 478 13.71 22.69 -22.50
C GLU A 478 13.35 22.18 -21.09
N GLU A 479 14.39 22.00 -20.27
CA GLU A 479 14.25 21.85 -18.81
C GLU A 479 13.70 23.17 -18.22
N MET A 480 12.66 23.10 -17.42
CA MET A 480 11.97 24.26 -16.85
C MET A 480 12.70 24.87 -15.65
N ASP A 481 12.51 26.17 -15.43
CA ASP A 481 13.04 26.87 -14.26
C ASP A 481 12.06 26.77 -13.07
N ILE A 482 12.36 25.86 -12.15
CA ILE A 482 11.60 25.66 -10.89
C ILE A 482 12.27 26.29 -9.66
N ARG A 483 13.36 27.08 -9.81
CA ARG A 483 14.16 27.63 -8.69
C ARG A 483 14.89 28.94 -9.07
N PRO A 484 15.25 29.85 -8.13
CA PRO A 484 16.03 31.05 -8.45
C PRO A 484 17.55 30.83 -8.45
N GLY A 485 18.22 31.38 -9.46
CA GLY A 485 19.53 32.01 -9.30
C GLY A 485 20.79 31.15 -9.55
N ALA A 486 20.71 29.84 -9.79
CA ALA A 486 21.90 29.06 -10.21
C ALA A 486 21.66 27.65 -10.81
N GLY A 487 20.41 27.20 -11.07
CA GLY A 487 20.16 25.90 -11.69
C GLY A 487 18.68 25.51 -11.76
N LYS A 488 18.36 24.63 -12.72
CA LYS A 488 16.99 24.22 -13.10
C LYS A 488 16.36 23.15 -12.21
N ALA A 489 17.11 22.60 -11.25
CA ALA A 489 16.64 21.52 -10.38
C ALA A 489 16.26 22.02 -8.97
N LEU A 490 15.12 21.56 -8.45
CA LEU A 490 14.76 21.69 -7.04
C LEU A 490 15.52 20.62 -6.25
N THR A 491 16.50 21.05 -5.46
CA THR A 491 17.27 20.15 -4.59
C THR A 491 16.83 20.34 -3.14
N PHE A 492 16.51 19.23 -2.47
CA PHE A 492 16.12 19.20 -1.07
C PHE A 492 16.88 18.09 -0.34
N GLU A 493 17.55 18.44 0.75
CA GLU A 493 18.24 17.46 1.59
C GLU A 493 17.53 17.37 2.94
N PHE A 494 17.24 16.15 3.40
CA PHE A 494 16.70 15.94 4.73
C PHE A 494 17.26 14.68 5.38
N ASP A 495 17.36 14.72 6.70
CA ASP A 495 17.82 13.61 7.51
C ASP A 495 16.61 12.91 8.14
N PRO A 496 16.26 11.68 7.72
CA PRO A 496 15.13 10.93 8.28
C PRO A 496 15.33 10.57 9.76
N ALA A 497 16.56 10.54 10.28
CA ALA A 497 16.84 10.20 11.67
C ALA A 497 16.60 11.38 12.62
N THR A 498 16.99 12.59 12.21
CA THR A 498 16.86 13.80 13.04
C THR A 498 15.63 14.64 12.69
N GLY A 499 15.03 14.42 11.52
CA GLY A 499 13.99 15.29 10.98
C GLY A 499 14.53 16.68 10.61
N SER A 500 15.85 16.84 10.51
CA SER A 500 16.46 18.08 10.04
C SER A 500 16.44 18.14 8.51
N TYR A 501 16.48 19.35 7.97
CA TYR A 501 16.52 19.58 6.52
C TYR A 501 17.45 20.75 6.18
N GLY A 502 18.08 20.68 5.02
CA GLY A 502 18.76 21.80 4.41
C GLY A 502 17.73 22.67 3.70
N ALA A 503 17.54 23.92 4.13
CA ALA A 503 16.59 24.83 3.52
C ALA A 503 17.09 25.26 2.12
N PRO A 504 16.40 24.88 1.02
CA PRO A 504 16.74 25.39 -0.29
C PRO A 504 16.40 26.89 -0.35
N SER A 505 17.35 27.71 -0.81
CA SER A 505 17.11 29.12 -1.11
C SER A 505 15.93 29.28 -2.06
N GLY A 506 15.02 30.22 -1.78
CA GLY A 506 13.85 30.51 -2.61
C GLY A 506 12.58 29.72 -2.24
N CYS A 507 12.70 28.60 -1.53
CA CYS A 507 11.53 27.78 -1.21
C CYS A 507 10.85 28.16 0.11
N ARG A 508 9.53 28.02 0.16
CA ARG A 508 8.78 28.02 1.43
C ARG A 508 8.55 26.59 1.89
N VAL A 509 8.87 26.29 3.16
CA VAL A 509 8.81 24.94 3.72
C VAL A 509 7.89 24.89 4.93
N TRP A 510 6.98 23.93 4.95
CA TRP A 510 6.13 23.60 6.09
C TRP A 510 6.43 22.19 6.58
N THR A 511 6.64 22.02 7.89
CA THR A 511 6.78 20.69 8.49
C THR A 511 5.43 19.96 8.49
N ILE A 512 5.44 18.69 8.10
CA ILE A 512 4.31 17.76 8.22
C ILE A 512 4.74 16.54 9.04
N PRO A 513 3.81 15.72 9.56
CA PRO A 513 4.20 14.50 10.27
C PRO A 513 5.05 13.60 9.37
N GLY A 514 6.27 13.30 9.83
CA GLY A 514 7.23 12.48 9.09
C GLY A 514 7.94 13.19 7.92
N GLY A 515 7.75 14.49 7.70
CA GLY A 515 8.41 15.16 6.58
C GLY A 515 8.06 16.62 6.36
N PHE A 516 8.01 17.03 5.08
CA PHE A 516 7.91 18.42 4.65
C PHE A 516 6.95 18.59 3.47
N PHE A 517 6.30 19.75 3.42
CA PHE A 517 5.62 20.28 2.25
C PHE A 517 6.38 21.52 1.81
N ILE A 518 6.73 21.60 0.53
CA ILE A 518 7.68 22.57 -0.01
C ILE A 518 7.04 23.23 -1.21
N GLN A 519 6.98 24.55 -1.23
CA GLN A 519 6.55 25.33 -2.39
C GLN A 519 7.80 25.90 -3.06
N SER A 520 7.98 25.61 -4.35
CA SER A 520 8.94 26.34 -5.18
C SER A 520 8.41 27.74 -5.51
N ASP A 521 9.30 28.67 -5.80
CA ASP A 521 8.96 30.04 -6.20
C ASP A 521 8.79 30.19 -7.71
N GLY A 522 9.53 29.41 -8.51
CA GLY A 522 9.48 29.39 -9.98
C GLY A 522 10.01 30.69 -10.58
N GLU A 523 11.27 31.06 -10.29
CA GLU A 523 11.94 32.23 -10.89
C GLU A 523 12.85 31.82 -12.06
N GLY A 524 12.83 32.53 -13.20
CA GLY A 524 13.64 32.18 -14.40
C GLY A 524 12.90 32.39 -15.73
N ASP A 525 13.37 31.77 -16.81
CA ASP A 525 12.66 31.60 -18.10
C ASP A 525 11.98 30.21 -18.11
N LEU A 526 10.79 30.05 -18.70
CA LEU A 526 9.99 28.78 -18.65
C LEU A 526 9.70 28.32 -17.21
N ARG A 527 8.98 29.17 -16.49
CA ARG A 527 8.83 29.09 -15.02
C ARG A 527 7.74 28.13 -14.61
N ALA A 528 8.05 27.18 -13.74
CA ALA A 528 7.05 26.36 -13.07
C ALA A 528 7.08 26.51 -11.54
N ARG A 529 5.89 26.64 -10.94
CA ARG A 529 5.71 26.51 -9.49
C ARG A 529 5.21 25.11 -9.17
N ILE A 530 5.96 24.39 -8.36
CA ILE A 530 5.59 23.06 -7.89
C ILE A 530 5.46 23.03 -6.37
N TYR A 531 4.53 22.22 -5.90
CA TYR A 531 4.40 21.88 -4.50
C TYR A 531 4.90 20.46 -4.32
N VAL A 532 5.95 20.26 -3.54
CA VAL A 532 6.56 18.96 -3.29
C VAL A 532 6.30 18.54 -1.85
N LYS A 533 5.71 17.36 -1.68
CA LYS A 533 5.51 16.71 -0.40
C LYS A 533 6.50 15.56 -0.27
N VAL A 534 7.30 15.56 0.78
CA VAL A 534 8.33 14.54 1.05
C VAL A 534 8.15 14.03 2.47
N TRP A 535 8.00 12.73 2.69
CA TRP A 535 7.87 12.18 4.04
C TRP A 535 8.36 10.74 4.15
N THR A 536 8.79 10.38 5.37
CA THR A 536 8.96 8.98 5.77
C THR A 536 7.60 8.41 6.14
N MET A 537 7.18 7.34 5.47
CA MET A 537 5.90 6.71 5.70
C MET A 537 5.87 5.95 7.02
N ASP A 538 4.70 5.93 7.66
CA ASP A 538 4.44 5.05 8.79
C ASP A 538 4.39 3.58 8.34
N ASP A 539 4.71 2.66 9.26
CA ASP A 539 4.69 1.23 8.95
C ASP A 539 3.30 0.71 8.60
N PHE A 540 2.25 1.35 9.13
CA PHE A 540 0.84 1.00 8.91
C PHE A 540 0.05 2.23 8.41
N PRO A 541 0.24 2.65 7.14
CA PRO A 541 -0.36 3.87 6.61
C PRO A 541 -1.89 3.84 6.68
N GLN A 542 -2.51 5.00 6.93
CA GLN A 542 -3.96 5.15 6.92
C GLN A 542 -4.46 5.52 5.52
N VAL A 543 -5.69 5.11 5.21
CA VAL A 543 -6.39 5.41 3.95
C VAL A 543 -7.68 6.14 4.30
N PRO A 544 -8.16 7.09 3.47
CA PRO A 544 -9.31 7.92 3.85
C PRO A 544 -10.54 7.10 4.27
N GLY A 545 -11.15 7.47 5.39
CA GLY A 545 -12.33 6.79 5.93
C GLY A 545 -13.66 7.18 5.27
N TYR A 546 -13.64 7.95 4.17
CA TYR A 546 -14.82 8.58 3.57
C TYR A 546 -14.81 8.58 2.03
N PRO A 547 -15.99 8.62 1.37
CA PRO A 547 -16.11 8.68 -0.08
C PRO A 547 -15.59 9.98 -0.70
N LEU A 548 -15.11 9.90 -1.95
CA LEU A 548 -14.56 11.02 -2.72
C LEU A 548 -15.13 11.04 -4.14
N LEU A 549 -15.63 12.19 -4.58
CA LEU A 549 -15.88 12.48 -6.00
C LEU A 549 -14.62 13.09 -6.61
N TYR A 550 -14.33 12.76 -7.86
CA TYR A 550 -13.19 13.27 -8.61
C TYR A 550 -13.68 13.92 -9.89
N ALA A 551 -13.09 15.08 -10.21
CA ALA A 551 -13.40 15.84 -11.40
C ALA A 551 -13.02 15.08 -12.68
N ASP A 552 -11.99 14.24 -12.58
CA ASP A 552 -11.48 13.48 -13.72
C ASP A 552 -11.70 11.98 -13.53
N ARG A 553 -11.41 11.21 -14.57
CA ARG A 553 -11.51 9.75 -14.55
C ARG A 553 -10.38 9.17 -13.69
N ARG A 554 -10.52 7.91 -13.28
CA ARG A 554 -9.49 7.08 -12.61
C ARG A 554 -8.97 7.67 -11.29
N TYR A 555 -9.85 8.39 -10.58
CA TYR A 555 -9.61 9.02 -9.29
C TYR A 555 -8.59 10.16 -9.32
N ASP A 556 -8.67 10.98 -10.37
CA ASP A 556 -7.71 12.03 -10.64
C ASP A 556 -8.29 13.45 -10.53
N GLY A 557 -7.38 14.42 -10.52
CA GLY A 557 -7.67 15.85 -10.51
C GLY A 557 -8.33 16.34 -9.22
N LEU A 558 -9.15 17.38 -9.36
CA LEU A 558 -9.83 17.99 -8.21
C LEU A 558 -10.77 16.96 -7.57
N CYS A 559 -10.77 16.85 -6.24
CA CYS A 559 -11.66 15.93 -5.54
C CYS A 559 -12.49 16.60 -4.43
N LEU A 560 -13.67 16.04 -4.16
CA LEU A 560 -14.62 16.54 -3.16
C LEU A 560 -15.07 15.41 -2.22
N PRO A 561 -14.92 15.56 -0.89
CA PRO A 561 -15.36 14.54 0.07
C PRO A 561 -16.87 14.51 0.26
N VAL A 562 -17.44 13.31 0.38
CA VAL A 562 -18.89 13.10 0.55
C VAL A 562 -19.17 12.36 1.86
N LEU A 563 -19.28 13.12 2.97
CA LEU A 563 -19.55 12.58 4.30
C LEU A 563 -21.03 12.63 4.72
N ASN A 564 -21.78 13.55 4.13
CA ASN A 564 -23.19 13.81 4.40
C ASN A 564 -23.92 14.07 3.08
N ASP A 565 -25.25 14.06 3.13
CA ASP A 565 -26.11 14.44 2.01
C ASP A 565 -25.76 15.84 1.49
N ARG A 566 -25.71 15.97 0.16
CA ARG A 566 -25.47 17.23 -0.54
C ARG A 566 -26.56 17.43 -1.58
N GLY A 567 -27.52 18.30 -1.28
CA GLY A 567 -28.62 18.62 -2.19
C GLY A 567 -28.20 19.40 -3.43
N ASN A 568 -27.03 20.06 -3.43
CA ASN A 568 -26.57 20.84 -4.57
C ASN A 568 -25.03 20.92 -4.58
N LEU A 569 -24.38 20.35 -5.59
CA LEU A 569 -22.92 20.34 -5.71
C LEU A 569 -22.33 21.65 -6.28
N SER A 570 -23.15 22.53 -6.88
CA SER A 570 -22.68 23.84 -7.38
C SER A 570 -22.13 24.73 -6.27
N VAL A 571 -22.59 24.49 -5.04
CA VAL A 571 -22.11 25.14 -3.81
C VAL A 571 -20.60 24.98 -3.61
N ASN A 572 -20.01 23.88 -4.09
CA ASN A 572 -18.57 23.63 -4.00
C ASN A 572 -17.90 23.51 -5.36
N GLY A 573 -18.50 24.06 -6.43
CA GLY A 573 -17.92 24.04 -7.78
C GLY A 573 -17.83 22.65 -8.42
N PHE A 574 -18.72 21.73 -8.03
CA PHE A 574 -18.69 20.30 -8.42
C PHE A 574 -19.98 19.82 -9.10
N ASN A 575 -20.84 20.75 -9.51
CA ASN A 575 -22.03 20.43 -10.28
C ASN A 575 -21.61 19.96 -11.67
N ASP A 576 -22.11 18.79 -12.10
CA ASP A 576 -21.86 18.29 -13.45
C ASP A 576 -20.36 18.25 -13.75
N ARG A 577 -19.58 17.77 -12.78
CA ARG A 577 -18.11 17.73 -12.84
C ARG A 577 -17.51 16.37 -12.49
N ALA A 578 -18.22 15.51 -11.77
CA ALA A 578 -17.63 14.28 -11.27
C ALA A 578 -17.55 13.20 -12.37
N SER A 579 -16.33 12.84 -12.78
CA SER A 579 -16.05 11.79 -13.77
C SER A 579 -15.64 10.44 -13.15
N SER A 580 -15.21 10.43 -11.88
CA SER A 580 -14.97 9.20 -11.14
C SER A 580 -15.29 9.33 -9.65
N PHE A 581 -15.39 8.18 -8.97
CA PHE A 581 -15.87 8.11 -7.60
C PHE A 581 -15.22 6.98 -6.80
N TRP A 582 -14.63 7.33 -5.67
CA TRP A 582 -14.02 6.36 -4.77
C TRP A 582 -14.84 6.13 -3.50
N LEU A 583 -14.87 4.88 -3.04
CA LEU A 583 -15.48 4.45 -1.80
C LEU A 583 -14.50 3.70 -0.90
N PRO A 584 -14.52 3.94 0.42
CA PRO A 584 -13.88 3.03 1.36
C PRO A 584 -14.47 1.62 1.24
N PRO A 585 -13.67 0.56 1.45
CA PRO A 585 -14.06 -0.82 1.18
C PRO A 585 -15.20 -1.35 2.05
N VAL A 586 -15.53 -0.67 3.15
CA VAL A 586 -16.52 -1.13 4.13
C VAL A 586 -17.46 -0.01 4.55
N GLY A 587 -18.75 -0.31 4.54
CA GLY A 587 -19.76 0.43 5.30
C GLY A 587 -20.36 1.66 4.63
N TRP A 588 -19.93 2.02 3.42
CA TRP A 588 -20.47 3.14 2.66
C TRP A 588 -21.32 2.70 1.48
N ALA A 589 -22.45 3.39 1.28
CA ALA A 589 -23.26 3.33 0.07
C ALA A 589 -23.92 4.69 -0.16
N LEU A 590 -24.03 5.11 -1.42
CA LEU A 590 -24.57 6.42 -1.79
C LEU A 590 -25.50 6.31 -2.99
N ASP A 591 -26.43 7.25 -3.08
CA ASP A 591 -27.20 7.51 -4.30
C ASP A 591 -26.78 8.86 -4.87
N VAL A 592 -26.40 8.90 -6.14
CA VAL A 592 -26.10 10.14 -6.87
C VAL A 592 -27.22 10.46 -7.85
N TYR A 593 -27.43 11.75 -8.12
CA TYR A 593 -28.55 12.25 -8.89
C TYR A 593 -28.12 13.26 -9.95
N GLU A 594 -28.80 13.21 -11.10
CA GLU A 594 -28.52 14.04 -12.26
C GLU A 594 -28.79 15.54 -12.03
N HIS A 595 -29.71 15.86 -11.12
CA HIS A 595 -30.09 17.25 -10.86
C HIS A 595 -29.98 17.60 -9.37
N PRO A 596 -29.92 18.90 -9.04
CA PRO A 596 -30.03 19.35 -7.67
C PRO A 596 -31.33 18.90 -6.99
N ASP A 597 -31.29 18.84 -5.67
CA ASP A 597 -32.36 18.43 -4.76
C ASP A 597 -32.80 16.97 -4.96
N TYR A 598 -31.87 16.10 -5.35
CA TYR A 598 -32.09 14.66 -5.52
C TYR A 598 -33.12 14.34 -6.61
N ARG A 599 -33.07 15.08 -7.72
CA ARG A 599 -33.99 14.96 -8.86
C ARG A 599 -33.28 14.35 -10.08
N GLY A 600 -34.06 13.96 -11.08
CA GLY A 600 -33.56 13.36 -12.32
C GLY A 600 -33.25 11.87 -12.17
N ASN A 601 -32.40 11.34 -13.04
CA ASN A 601 -31.93 9.96 -12.95
C ASN A 601 -31.13 9.72 -11.66
N ARG A 602 -31.08 8.46 -11.20
CA ARG A 602 -30.41 8.04 -9.96
C ARG A 602 -29.47 6.86 -10.22
N LEU A 603 -28.25 6.92 -9.68
CA LEU A 603 -27.30 5.81 -9.66
C LEU A 603 -26.91 5.47 -8.23
N SER A 604 -27.02 4.19 -7.88
CA SER A 604 -26.59 3.67 -6.59
C SER A 604 -25.11 3.26 -6.67
N LEU A 605 -24.29 3.81 -5.79
CA LEU A 605 -22.85 3.53 -5.72
C LEU A 605 -22.54 2.74 -4.44
N ALA A 606 -22.03 1.51 -4.62
CA ALA A 606 -21.65 0.59 -3.53
C ALA A 606 -20.21 0.05 -3.65
N HIS A 607 -19.51 0.43 -4.71
CA HIS A 607 -18.09 0.20 -4.95
C HIS A 607 -17.57 1.35 -5.81
N CYS A 608 -16.25 1.46 -5.92
CA CYS A 608 -15.61 2.53 -6.67
C CYS A 608 -16.01 2.49 -8.16
N ARG A 609 -15.91 3.66 -8.81
CA ARG A 609 -16.13 3.88 -10.23
C ARG A 609 -14.97 4.67 -10.79
N GLU A 610 -14.12 4.04 -11.58
CA GLU A 610 -13.01 4.74 -12.22
C GLU A 610 -13.46 5.57 -13.43
N ASN A 611 -14.62 5.27 -14.01
CA ASN A 611 -15.11 6.01 -15.17
C ASN A 611 -16.64 6.01 -15.23
N LEU A 612 -17.26 7.10 -14.82
CA LEU A 612 -18.72 7.25 -14.86
C LEU A 612 -19.28 7.37 -16.28
N HIS A 613 -18.44 7.62 -17.30
CA HIS A 613 -18.89 7.64 -18.69
C HIS A 613 -19.28 6.25 -19.21
N ASP A 614 -18.64 5.18 -18.74
CA ASP A 614 -18.94 3.82 -19.23
C ASP A 614 -20.37 3.38 -18.83
N GLU A 615 -20.98 4.05 -17.85
CA GLU A 615 -22.36 3.86 -17.40
C GLU A 615 -23.33 4.96 -17.91
N GLY A 616 -22.86 5.87 -18.77
CA GLY A 616 -23.66 6.98 -19.31
C GLY A 616 -23.98 8.09 -18.29
N TRP A 617 -23.25 8.12 -17.18
CA TRP A 617 -23.40 9.12 -16.13
C TRP A 617 -22.56 10.38 -16.36
N GLU A 618 -21.44 10.27 -17.07
CA GLU A 618 -20.59 11.40 -17.50
C GLU A 618 -20.40 12.44 -16.37
N ASP A 619 -20.20 13.70 -16.72
CA ASP A 619 -20.17 14.81 -15.79
C ASP A 619 -21.60 15.32 -15.52
N ARG A 620 -22.51 14.46 -15.03
CA ARG A 620 -23.93 14.82 -14.79
C ARG A 620 -24.35 14.79 -13.34
N ILE A 621 -23.45 14.50 -12.42
CA ILE A 621 -23.80 14.40 -11.00
C ILE A 621 -23.96 15.81 -10.42
N SER A 622 -25.15 16.10 -9.91
CA SER A 622 -25.52 17.41 -9.35
C SER A 622 -25.91 17.35 -7.86
N SER A 623 -26.29 16.18 -7.33
CA SER A 623 -26.57 15.99 -5.90
C SER A 623 -26.33 14.54 -5.43
N VAL A 624 -26.11 14.36 -4.13
CA VAL A 624 -25.71 13.06 -3.53
C VAL A 624 -26.41 12.81 -2.20
N ARG A 625 -26.90 11.59 -1.98
CA ARG A 625 -27.38 11.08 -0.69
C ARG A 625 -26.51 9.95 -0.17
N VAL A 626 -26.19 9.99 1.11
CA VAL A 626 -25.49 8.92 1.82
C VAL A 626 -26.54 7.93 2.35
N THR A 627 -26.68 6.79 1.69
CA THR A 627 -27.69 5.77 2.05
C THR A 627 -27.18 4.82 3.14
N GLN A 628 -25.87 4.61 3.22
CA GLN A 628 -25.22 3.85 4.28
C GLN A 628 -23.92 4.52 4.68
N ARG A 629 -23.69 4.59 6.00
CA ARG A 629 -22.46 5.15 6.59
C ARG A 629 -22.00 4.29 7.77
N PRO A 630 -20.69 4.02 7.93
CA PRO A 630 -20.18 3.31 9.09
C PRO A 630 -20.19 4.18 10.35
N SER A 631 -20.38 3.55 11.52
CA SER A 631 -20.28 4.22 12.82
C SER A 631 -18.82 4.61 13.13
N GLY A 632 -18.61 5.74 13.82
CA GLY A 632 -17.27 6.17 14.25
C GLY A 632 -16.44 6.95 13.22
N VAL A 633 -17.02 7.35 12.09
CA VAL A 633 -16.36 8.24 11.11
C VAL A 633 -16.03 9.57 11.79
N ARG A 634 -14.73 9.92 11.85
CA ARG A 634 -14.28 11.23 12.32
C ARG A 634 -14.50 12.28 11.23
N TYR A 635 -15.01 13.43 11.63
CA TYR A 635 -15.12 14.59 10.75
C TYR A 635 -13.86 15.44 10.85
N GLY A 636 -13.47 16.05 9.73
CA GLY A 636 -12.44 17.09 9.70
C GLY A 636 -13.04 18.48 9.97
N PRO A 637 -12.21 19.54 9.93
CA PRO A 637 -12.68 20.92 10.01
C PRO A 637 -13.61 21.34 8.85
N VAL A 638 -14.48 22.32 9.09
CA VAL A 638 -15.48 22.78 8.11
C VAL A 638 -15.48 24.30 8.04
N LEU A 639 -15.40 24.85 6.82
CA LEU A 639 -15.68 26.26 6.56
C LEU A 639 -17.15 26.45 6.20
N TRP A 640 -17.75 27.53 6.68
CA TRP A 640 -19.16 27.84 6.50
C TRP A 640 -19.33 29.25 5.93
N THR A 641 -20.23 29.41 4.96
CA THR A 641 -20.47 30.72 4.33
C THR A 641 -21.19 31.70 5.25
N ASP A 642 -21.93 31.19 6.22
CA ASP A 642 -22.69 32.03 7.15
C ASP A 642 -22.14 31.85 8.58
N ARG A 643 -22.49 32.79 9.46
CA ARG A 643 -22.16 32.75 10.89
C ARG A 643 -22.91 31.63 11.60
N ASN A 644 -22.34 31.15 12.70
CA ASN A 644 -22.87 30.08 13.55
C ASN A 644 -22.99 28.71 12.83
N HIS A 645 -22.04 28.39 11.95
CA HIS A 645 -21.97 27.11 11.24
C HIS A 645 -23.21 26.82 10.39
N LYS A 646 -23.59 27.81 9.58
CA LYS A 646 -24.78 27.77 8.71
C LYS A 646 -24.41 28.04 7.26
N GLY A 647 -25.41 27.82 6.40
CA GLY A 647 -25.28 28.05 4.97
C GLY A 647 -24.51 26.92 4.30
N SER A 648 -23.75 27.29 3.29
CA SER A 648 -22.95 26.37 2.49
C SER A 648 -21.69 25.95 3.24
N ALA A 649 -21.40 24.65 3.21
CA ALA A 649 -20.26 24.06 3.90
C ALA A 649 -19.18 23.60 2.92
N LEU A 650 -17.92 23.86 3.25
CA LEU A 650 -16.76 23.20 2.66
C LEU A 650 -16.05 22.38 3.73
N GLN A 651 -16.24 21.06 3.65
CA GLN A 651 -15.53 20.11 4.50
C GLN A 651 -14.07 20.03 4.05
N LEU A 652 -13.16 20.25 4.99
CA LEU A 652 -11.73 20.13 4.78
C LEU A 652 -11.24 18.72 5.14
N PHE A 653 -10.49 18.09 4.25
CA PHE A 653 -9.81 16.82 4.41
C PHE A 653 -8.45 17.02 5.07
N THR A 654 -8.00 15.99 5.78
CA THR A 654 -6.64 15.90 6.33
C THR A 654 -5.78 14.84 5.65
N GLU A 655 -6.44 13.95 4.93
CA GLU A 655 -5.84 12.83 4.23
C GLU A 655 -6.51 12.75 2.85
N LEU A 656 -5.71 12.92 1.80
CA LEU A 656 -6.06 12.43 0.47
C LEU A 656 -5.62 10.96 0.40
N PRO A 657 -6.19 10.14 -0.49
CA PRO A 657 -5.58 8.85 -0.80
C PRO A 657 -4.09 9.02 -1.07
N ASP A 658 -3.27 8.15 -0.49
CA ASP A 658 -1.82 8.12 -0.71
C ASP A 658 -1.05 9.38 -0.22
N SER A 659 -1.69 10.20 0.61
CA SER A 659 -1.09 11.43 1.15
C SER A 659 -1.30 11.48 2.66
N SER A 660 -0.27 11.11 3.41
CA SER A 660 -0.33 11.18 4.88
C SER A 660 -0.19 12.62 5.39
N ALA A 661 -1.05 12.95 6.35
CA ALA A 661 -0.75 13.74 7.54
C ALA A 661 -0.87 15.29 7.54
N CYS A 662 -1.33 15.94 6.47
CA CYS A 662 -1.81 17.34 6.49
C CYS A 662 -2.64 17.61 5.22
N GLY A 663 -3.74 18.36 5.34
CA GLY A 663 -4.51 18.86 4.20
C GLY A 663 -3.99 20.23 3.77
N PHE A 664 -3.66 20.40 2.49
CA PHE A 664 -3.26 21.68 1.91
C PHE A 664 -4.27 22.08 0.84
N TYR A 665 -4.88 23.25 1.04
CA TYR A 665 -5.82 23.89 0.13
C TYR A 665 -5.17 25.18 -0.34
N THR A 666 -4.37 25.07 -1.39
CA THR A 666 -3.61 26.18 -1.98
C THR A 666 -4.52 27.23 -2.59
N ASP A 667 -5.69 26.87 -3.12
CA ASP A 667 -6.65 27.82 -3.67
C ASP A 667 -8.11 27.36 -3.44
N LEU A 668 -8.87 28.14 -2.66
CA LEU A 668 -10.28 27.88 -2.38
C LEU A 668 -11.22 28.27 -3.53
N SER A 669 -10.75 28.98 -4.55
CA SER A 669 -11.53 29.29 -5.75
C SER A 669 -12.00 28.02 -6.47
N ARG A 670 -11.16 26.98 -6.45
CA ARG A 670 -11.44 25.63 -6.99
C ARG A 670 -12.69 24.99 -6.39
N PHE A 671 -13.01 25.34 -5.15
CA PHE A 671 -14.18 24.86 -4.41
C PHE A 671 -15.30 25.89 -4.33
N ASN A 672 -15.27 26.93 -5.17
CA ASN A 672 -16.20 28.06 -5.14
C ASN A 672 -16.33 28.70 -3.75
N PHE A 673 -15.23 28.73 -2.98
CA PHE A 673 -15.22 29.12 -1.56
C PHE A 673 -14.24 30.25 -1.21
N ASN A 674 -13.54 30.80 -2.22
CA ASN A 674 -12.63 31.93 -2.04
C ASN A 674 -13.35 33.13 -1.43
N ASP A 675 -12.85 33.66 -0.32
CA ASP A 675 -13.35 34.86 0.34
C ASP A 675 -14.84 34.78 0.72
N LYS A 676 -15.32 33.59 1.08
CA LYS A 676 -16.73 33.37 1.48
C LYS A 676 -16.94 32.90 2.91
N ALA A 677 -15.87 32.56 3.62
CA ALA A 677 -16.01 31.95 4.95
C ALA A 677 -16.39 33.00 6.00
N SER A 678 -17.50 32.77 6.70
CA SER A 678 -17.99 33.58 7.82
C SER A 678 -17.97 32.86 9.18
N SER A 679 -17.88 31.52 9.19
CA SER A 679 -17.57 30.76 10.40
C SER A 679 -16.74 29.51 10.11
N LEU A 680 -16.08 28.98 11.15
CA LEU A 680 -15.15 27.85 11.07
C LEU A 680 -15.46 26.85 12.18
N GLU A 681 -15.58 25.58 11.83
CA GLU A 681 -15.70 24.47 12.78
C GLU A 681 -14.38 23.71 12.84
N VAL A 682 -13.80 23.58 14.05
CA VAL A 682 -12.54 22.87 14.28
C VAL A 682 -12.77 21.79 15.34
N PRO A 683 -12.77 20.50 14.97
CA PRO A 683 -12.87 19.40 15.92
C PRO A 683 -11.68 19.35 16.88
N ASP A 684 -11.88 18.74 18.05
CA ASP A 684 -10.86 18.67 19.09
C ASP A 684 -9.54 18.09 18.59
N GLY A 685 -8.47 18.85 18.87
CA GLY A 685 -7.09 18.50 18.54
C GLY A 685 -6.63 18.84 17.12
N TYR A 686 -7.53 19.28 16.23
CA TYR A 686 -7.13 19.83 14.93
C TYR A 686 -6.55 21.24 15.07
N ILE A 687 -5.63 21.59 14.17
CA ILE A 687 -5.18 22.96 13.96
C ILE A 687 -5.49 23.35 12.52
N VAL A 688 -6.18 24.47 12.34
CA VAL A 688 -6.48 25.05 11.03
C VAL A 688 -5.75 26.37 10.90
N GLU A 689 -4.85 26.46 9.92
CA GLU A 689 -4.13 27.68 9.57
C GLU A 689 -4.73 28.24 8.28
N VAL A 690 -5.26 29.46 8.34
CA VAL A 690 -5.90 30.14 7.21
C VAL A 690 -5.00 31.26 6.70
N TYR A 691 -5.15 31.60 5.42
CA TYR A 691 -4.34 32.57 4.72
C TYR A 691 -5.22 33.51 3.89
N GLU A 692 -4.81 34.78 3.83
CA GLU A 692 -5.55 35.87 3.17
C GLU A 692 -5.52 35.79 1.64
N HIS A 693 -4.52 35.14 1.06
CA HIS A 693 -4.39 35.01 -0.39
C HIS A 693 -4.25 33.54 -0.80
N PRO A 694 -4.51 33.21 -2.07
CA PRO A 694 -4.17 31.91 -2.63
C PRO A 694 -2.68 31.58 -2.45
N HIS A 695 -2.33 30.32 -2.68
CA HIS A 695 -0.98 29.75 -2.61
C HIS A 695 -0.31 29.95 -1.25
N LEU A 696 -1.12 29.94 -0.18
CA LEU A 696 -0.69 30.13 1.21
C LEU A 696 -0.03 31.50 1.43
N GLY A 697 -0.41 32.51 0.65
CA GLY A 697 0.12 33.88 0.67
C GLY A 697 -0.61 34.82 1.63
N GLY A 698 -0.09 36.04 1.77
CA GLY A 698 -0.72 37.10 2.57
C GLY A 698 -0.58 36.91 4.09
N GLN A 699 -1.45 37.59 4.85
CA GLN A 699 -1.54 37.39 6.30
C GLN A 699 -2.04 35.97 6.61
N SER A 700 -1.64 35.40 7.76
CA SER A 700 -2.11 34.09 8.21
C SER A 700 -2.59 34.10 9.66
N ARG A 701 -3.46 33.14 10.01
CA ARG A 701 -3.93 32.93 11.39
C ARG A 701 -4.22 31.46 11.66
N GLN A 702 -3.87 31.01 12.86
CA GLN A 702 -4.13 29.65 13.34
C GLN A 702 -5.34 29.59 14.27
N PHE A 703 -6.11 28.50 14.15
CA PHE A 703 -7.27 28.18 14.96
C PHE A 703 -7.16 26.75 15.49
N THR A 704 -7.39 26.59 16.80
CA THR A 704 -7.38 25.28 17.49
C THR A 704 -8.75 24.90 18.07
N SER A 705 -9.78 25.71 17.79
CA SER A 705 -11.15 25.54 18.25
C SER A 705 -12.10 26.26 17.29
N SER A 706 -13.36 25.83 17.25
CA SER A 706 -14.40 26.44 16.40
C SER A 706 -14.58 27.94 16.65
N VAL A 707 -14.84 28.69 15.58
CA VAL A 707 -15.14 30.12 15.56
C VAL A 707 -16.53 30.32 14.96
N LEU A 708 -17.47 30.81 15.77
CA LEU A 708 -18.86 31.03 15.35
C LEU A 708 -19.04 32.28 14.47
N ASP A 709 -18.16 33.26 14.58
CA ASP A 709 -18.22 34.51 13.83
C ASP A 709 -16.80 35.01 13.49
N LEU A 710 -16.39 34.89 12.23
CA LEU A 710 -15.08 35.34 11.75
C LEU A 710 -14.98 36.88 11.66
N HIS A 711 -16.10 37.60 11.57
CA HIS A 711 -16.11 39.07 11.54
C HIS A 711 -15.57 39.63 12.85
N ALA A 712 -15.99 39.04 13.98
CA ALA A 712 -15.58 39.46 15.32
C ALA A 712 -14.06 39.45 15.54
N ILE A 713 -13.32 38.74 14.67
CA ILE A 713 -11.87 38.62 14.73
C ILE A 713 -11.16 39.13 13.46
N GLY A 714 -11.89 39.77 12.55
CA GLY A 714 -11.36 40.43 11.35
C GLY A 714 -11.02 39.51 10.16
N TRP A 715 -11.61 38.31 10.09
CA TRP A 715 -11.33 37.29 9.07
C TRP A 715 -12.55 36.89 8.22
N GLU A 716 -13.70 37.56 8.34
CA GLU A 716 -14.87 37.36 7.48
C GLU A 716 -14.50 37.66 6.02
N ASP A 717 -14.87 36.76 5.11
CA ASP A 717 -14.71 36.92 3.66
C ASP A 717 -13.27 37.25 3.20
N ARG A 718 -12.27 36.71 3.92
CA ARG A 718 -10.84 36.93 3.63
C ARG A 718 -10.02 35.65 3.46
N ILE A 719 -10.62 34.48 3.64
CA ILE A 719 -9.88 33.21 3.61
C ILE A 719 -9.84 32.71 2.17
N SER A 720 -8.63 32.63 1.59
CA SER A 720 -8.42 32.17 0.21
C SER A 720 -7.62 30.87 0.12
N SER A 721 -6.85 30.51 1.15
CA SER A 721 -6.14 29.22 1.22
C SER A 721 -6.00 28.72 2.67
N VAL A 722 -5.85 27.40 2.84
CA VAL A 722 -5.94 26.74 4.15
C VAL A 722 -4.95 25.60 4.27
N ARG A 723 -4.38 25.45 5.46
CA ARG A 723 -3.64 24.27 5.89
C ARG A 723 -4.33 23.64 7.10
N VAL A 724 -4.58 22.35 7.02
CA VAL A 724 -5.19 21.56 8.08
C VAL A 724 -4.18 20.57 8.63
N ILE A 725 -3.92 20.68 9.93
CA ILE A 725 -3.03 19.80 10.68
C ILE A 725 -3.92 18.93 11.57
N PRO A 726 -3.99 17.60 11.32
CA PRO A 726 -4.77 16.72 12.17
C PRO A 726 -4.18 16.65 13.59
N PRO A 727 -4.98 16.25 14.60
CA PRO A 727 -4.48 15.96 15.93
C PRO A 727 -3.30 15.01 15.82
N ALA A 728 -2.16 15.43 16.36
CA ALA A 728 -0.91 14.74 16.15
C ALA A 728 -1.10 13.24 16.48
N SER A 729 -0.80 12.38 15.51
CA SER A 729 -0.46 10.96 15.71
C SER A 729 0.83 10.79 16.54
N ARG A 730 1.25 11.84 17.27
CA ARG A 730 2.28 11.78 18.32
C ARG A 730 1.95 10.71 19.35
N ALA A 731 0.67 10.42 19.63
CA ALA A 731 0.30 9.33 20.52
C ALA A 731 0.80 7.96 19.99
N VAL A 732 0.58 7.62 18.71
CA VAL A 732 0.97 6.30 18.16
C VAL A 732 2.48 6.17 17.93
N ARG A 733 3.14 7.24 17.45
CA ARG A 733 4.60 7.24 17.23
C ARG A 733 5.35 7.27 18.57
N SER A 734 4.89 8.05 19.56
CA SER A 734 5.45 8.00 20.91
C SER A 734 5.11 6.69 21.63
N GLU A 735 3.92 6.13 21.49
CA GLU A 735 3.58 4.81 22.07
C GLU A 735 4.46 3.70 21.50
N ARG A 736 4.76 3.76 20.20
CA ARG A 736 5.65 2.80 19.55
C ARG A 736 7.09 2.95 20.02
N ASP A 737 7.61 4.17 20.06
CA ASP A 737 8.96 4.47 20.53
C ASP A 737 9.11 4.12 22.02
N GLU A 738 8.08 4.40 22.82
CA GLU A 738 8.02 4.08 24.24
C GLU A 738 7.98 2.56 24.47
N ARG A 739 7.11 1.85 23.74
CA ARG A 739 7.04 0.38 23.76
C ARG A 739 8.37 -0.24 23.39
N GLN A 740 9.03 0.23 22.34
CA GLN A 740 10.35 -0.28 21.93
C GLN A 740 11.42 0.04 22.98
N ALA A 741 11.40 1.23 23.59
CA ALA A 741 12.34 1.61 24.64
C ALA A 741 12.16 0.75 25.91
N ILE A 742 10.92 0.45 26.31
CA ILE A 742 10.60 -0.46 27.42
C ILE A 742 11.12 -1.87 27.13
N LEU A 743 10.83 -2.41 25.94
CA LEU A 743 11.28 -3.75 25.56
C LEU A 743 12.81 -3.83 25.43
N GLN A 744 13.47 -2.78 24.96
CA GLN A 744 14.93 -2.73 24.89
C GLN A 744 15.56 -2.68 26.29
N ALA A 745 15.01 -1.88 27.20
CA ALA A 745 15.44 -1.86 28.59
C ALA A 745 15.28 -3.25 29.24
N LEU A 746 14.20 -3.96 28.92
CA LEU A 746 13.99 -5.34 29.36
C LEU A 746 15.07 -6.27 28.80
N ARG A 747 15.37 -6.25 27.49
CA ARG A 747 16.42 -7.07 26.87
C ARG A 747 17.78 -6.90 27.57
N GLU A 748 18.16 -5.65 27.86
CA GLU A 748 19.43 -5.37 28.54
C GLU A 748 19.45 -5.77 30.02
N SER A 749 18.30 -5.80 30.68
CA SER A 749 18.19 -6.27 32.06
C SER A 749 18.23 -7.79 32.17
N VAL A 750 17.65 -8.51 31.19
CA VAL A 750 17.61 -9.98 31.19
C VAL A 750 19.00 -10.61 31.16
N LYS A 751 19.98 -9.96 30.49
CA LYS A 751 21.39 -10.40 30.49
C LYS A 751 22.02 -10.51 31.89
N ARG A 752 21.42 -9.84 32.89
CA ARG A 752 21.90 -9.78 34.28
C ARG A 752 20.91 -10.41 35.27
N PHE A 753 19.82 -11.00 34.75
CA PHE A 753 18.85 -11.75 35.53
C PHE A 753 19.38 -13.16 35.87
N PRO A 754 19.16 -13.69 37.10
CA PRO A 754 18.40 -13.10 38.22
C PRO A 754 19.25 -12.33 39.24
N ASP A 755 20.51 -11.99 38.93
CA ASP A 755 21.45 -11.43 39.91
C ASP A 755 21.20 -9.97 40.25
N GLU A 756 20.76 -9.17 39.28
CA GLU A 756 20.37 -7.78 39.51
C GLU A 756 18.95 -7.69 40.07
N ASP A 757 18.84 -7.20 41.31
CA ASP A 757 17.57 -6.94 41.99
C ASP A 757 17.53 -5.51 42.56
N PRO A 758 17.29 -4.49 41.70
CA PRO A 758 17.39 -3.08 42.08
C PRO A 758 16.44 -2.68 43.21
N LEU A 759 15.21 -3.22 43.23
CA LEU A 759 14.23 -3.00 44.29
C LEU A 759 14.42 -3.90 45.52
N ARG A 760 15.43 -4.79 45.50
CA ARG A 760 15.66 -5.81 46.53
C ARG A 760 14.38 -6.58 46.83
N MET A 761 13.67 -7.01 45.78
CA MET A 761 12.47 -7.83 45.85
C MET A 761 12.73 -9.18 46.51
N GLY A 762 13.97 -9.66 46.49
CA GLY A 762 14.41 -10.88 47.16
C GLY A 762 13.86 -12.14 46.50
N PHE A 763 13.59 -12.11 45.19
CA PHE A 763 13.16 -13.29 44.45
C PHE A 763 14.23 -14.38 44.52
N ARG A 764 13.80 -15.61 44.79
CA ARG A 764 14.68 -16.78 44.90
C ARG A 764 14.27 -17.82 43.88
N TYR A 765 15.27 -18.42 43.24
CA TYR A 765 15.13 -19.50 42.29
C TYR A 765 15.96 -20.68 42.79
N LEU A 766 15.41 -21.89 42.75
CA LEU A 766 16.11 -23.12 43.14
C LEU A 766 16.79 -23.80 41.95
N ARG A 767 16.59 -23.31 40.73
CA ARG A 767 17.21 -23.82 39.51
C ARG A 767 18.21 -22.82 38.98
N GLU A 768 19.34 -23.33 38.48
CA GLU A 768 20.40 -22.52 37.87
C GLU A 768 20.08 -22.12 36.42
N ASP A 769 19.24 -22.90 35.73
CA ASP A 769 18.82 -22.67 34.33
C ASP A 769 17.83 -21.52 34.14
N VAL A 770 17.47 -20.81 35.22
CA VAL A 770 16.73 -19.55 35.17
C VAL A 770 17.62 -18.40 34.67
N ARG A 771 18.94 -18.57 34.72
CA ARG A 771 19.93 -17.59 34.23
C ARG A 771 20.06 -17.67 32.72
N PHE A 772 20.02 -16.51 32.08
CA PHE A 772 20.21 -16.38 30.65
C PHE A 772 21.71 -16.27 30.29
N PRO A 773 22.15 -16.78 29.13
CA PRO A 773 23.48 -16.50 28.60
C PRO A 773 23.69 -15.00 28.37
N SER A 774 24.88 -14.47 28.63
CA SER A 774 25.15 -13.03 28.52
C SER A 774 25.10 -12.49 27.09
N ASP A 775 25.24 -13.36 26.11
CA ASP A 775 25.26 -13.10 24.66
C ASP A 775 23.93 -13.44 23.97
N ILE A 776 22.88 -13.80 24.72
CA ILE A 776 21.60 -14.18 24.13
C ILE A 776 20.87 -12.98 23.53
N GLU A 777 20.41 -13.13 22.29
CA GLU A 777 19.42 -12.23 21.69
C GLU A 777 18.02 -12.81 21.89
N LEU A 778 17.11 -12.05 22.49
CA LEU A 778 15.76 -12.53 22.84
C LEU A 778 14.69 -11.87 21.98
N ALA A 779 13.83 -12.69 21.40
CA ALA A 779 12.57 -12.30 20.79
C ALA A 779 11.44 -12.42 21.83
N PHE A 780 10.68 -11.35 22.03
CA PHE A 780 9.61 -11.29 23.04
C PHE A 780 8.23 -11.27 22.39
N ALA A 781 7.41 -12.27 22.69
CA ALA A 781 5.97 -12.19 22.55
C ALA A 781 5.39 -11.46 23.76
N VAL A 782 4.81 -10.28 23.56
CA VAL A 782 4.26 -9.46 24.65
C VAL A 782 2.87 -9.95 25.01
N THR A 783 2.68 -10.44 26.24
CA THR A 783 1.36 -10.84 26.76
C THR A 783 0.62 -9.68 27.41
N HIS A 784 1.36 -8.76 28.03
CA HIS A 784 0.82 -7.51 28.56
C HIS A 784 1.90 -6.43 28.55
N ILE A 785 1.54 -5.20 28.18
CA ILE A 785 2.39 -4.03 28.39
C ILE A 785 1.49 -2.83 28.63
N ALA A 786 1.73 -2.11 29.72
CA ALA A 786 1.08 -0.86 30.00
C ALA A 786 2.03 0.06 30.75
N TRP A 787 1.92 1.36 30.50
CA TRP A 787 2.69 2.37 31.20
C TRP A 787 1.82 3.59 31.45
N ARG A 788 2.18 4.34 32.48
CA ARG A 788 1.51 5.58 32.87
C ARG A 788 2.48 6.42 33.67
N GLU A 789 2.52 7.71 33.38
CA GLU A 789 3.53 8.62 33.94
C GLU A 789 4.93 8.06 33.63
N ASP A 790 5.78 7.91 34.65
CA ASP A 790 7.14 7.39 34.52
C ASP A 790 7.25 5.89 34.87
N TRP A 791 6.13 5.14 34.93
CA TRP A 791 6.11 3.72 35.30
C TRP A 791 5.56 2.82 34.20
N ALA A 792 6.16 1.63 34.02
CA ALA A 792 5.68 0.62 33.09
C ALA A 792 5.69 -0.78 33.71
N TRP A 793 4.67 -1.58 33.38
CA TRP A 793 4.60 -3.00 33.68
C TRP A 793 4.52 -3.80 32.38
N VAL A 794 5.36 -4.82 32.28
CA VAL A 794 5.46 -5.65 31.08
C VAL A 794 5.51 -7.13 31.46
N GLU A 795 4.77 -7.93 30.69
CA GLU A 795 4.75 -9.39 30.74
C GLU A 795 5.04 -9.92 29.33
N VAL A 796 6.04 -10.80 29.22
CA VAL A 796 6.48 -11.35 27.94
C VAL A 796 6.80 -12.84 28.05
N THR A 797 6.69 -13.52 26.92
CA THR A 797 7.27 -14.84 26.67
C THR A 797 8.44 -14.70 25.72
N ALA A 798 9.60 -15.24 26.07
CA ALA A 798 10.75 -15.30 25.17
C ALA A 798 10.55 -16.47 24.18
N GLU A 799 10.28 -16.15 22.91
CA GLU A 799 9.89 -17.13 21.88
C GLU A 799 11.04 -18.07 21.52
N ASN A 800 12.26 -17.52 21.47
CA ASN A 800 13.48 -18.25 21.12
C ASN A 800 14.22 -18.82 22.34
N TYR A 801 13.70 -18.62 23.54
CA TYR A 801 14.24 -19.16 24.78
C TYR A 801 13.12 -19.33 25.80
N VAL A 802 12.44 -20.48 25.77
CA VAL A 802 11.18 -20.78 26.48
C VAL A 802 11.21 -20.32 27.95
N ALA A 803 10.83 -19.07 28.17
CA ALA A 803 10.88 -18.41 29.46
C ALA A 803 9.82 -17.32 29.53
N GLU A 804 9.28 -17.13 30.72
CA GLU A 804 8.26 -16.14 31.00
C GLU A 804 8.83 -15.10 31.93
N LEU A 805 8.59 -13.83 31.63
CA LEU A 805 9.15 -12.72 32.38
C LEU A 805 8.06 -11.69 32.64
N ALA A 806 8.04 -11.19 33.88
CA ALA A 806 7.28 -10.02 34.26
C ALA A 806 8.22 -9.00 34.88
N ALA A 807 8.08 -7.72 34.52
CA ALA A 807 8.96 -6.67 34.99
C ALA A 807 8.24 -5.33 35.23
N LEU A 808 8.70 -4.64 36.27
CA LEU A 808 8.37 -3.25 36.57
C LEU A 808 9.55 -2.36 36.15
N LEU A 809 9.25 -1.29 35.41
CA LEU A 809 10.22 -0.31 34.96
C LEU A 809 9.83 1.09 35.42
N HIS A 810 10.85 1.93 35.62
CA HIS A 810 10.70 3.36 35.91
C HIS A 810 11.56 4.17 34.93
N LYS A 811 11.07 5.32 34.51
CA LYS A 811 11.75 6.22 33.58
C LYS A 811 12.60 7.22 34.36
N GLU A 812 13.91 7.18 34.15
CA GLU A 812 14.89 8.05 34.81
C GLU A 812 15.75 8.73 33.75
N ASP A 813 15.91 10.06 33.82
CA ASP A 813 16.62 10.85 32.80
C ASP A 813 16.17 10.53 31.37
N ASN A 814 14.84 10.36 31.21
CA ASN A 814 14.19 10.01 29.95
C ASN A 814 14.60 8.62 29.38
N ARG A 815 15.09 7.70 30.22
CA ARG A 815 15.42 6.31 29.85
C ARG A 815 14.71 5.32 30.76
N TRP A 816 14.12 4.28 30.17
CA TRP A 816 13.53 3.19 30.94
C TRP A 816 14.59 2.34 31.62
N GLN A 817 14.37 2.07 32.90
CA GLN A 817 15.20 1.16 33.68
C GLN A 817 14.32 0.13 34.37
N VAL A 818 14.69 -1.14 34.25
CA VAL A 818 14.04 -2.22 35.00
C VAL A 818 14.35 -2.04 36.48
N LYS A 819 13.29 -1.92 37.30
CA LYS A 819 13.38 -1.80 38.76
C LYS A 819 13.18 -3.14 39.46
N GLY A 820 12.40 -4.04 38.86
CA GLY A 820 12.39 -5.45 39.26
C GLY A 820 11.87 -6.33 38.15
N ILE A 821 12.42 -7.53 38.08
CA ILE A 821 12.12 -8.54 37.06
C ILE A 821 11.97 -9.90 37.75
N VAL A 822 11.01 -10.70 37.29
CA VAL A 822 10.69 -12.00 37.86
C VAL A 822 10.29 -12.99 36.78
N ASN A 823 10.69 -14.25 36.94
CA ASN A 823 10.13 -15.35 36.17
C ASN A 823 8.99 -15.99 36.98
N PRO A 824 7.72 -15.73 36.64
CA PRO A 824 6.58 -16.18 37.44
C PRO A 824 6.43 -17.70 37.47
N ALA A 825 6.93 -18.40 36.45
CA ALA A 825 6.90 -19.86 36.39
C ALA A 825 7.84 -20.49 37.43
N TYR A 826 8.98 -19.87 37.73
CA TYR A 826 10.02 -20.50 38.58
C TYR A 826 10.30 -19.79 39.91
N VAL A 827 9.71 -18.63 40.16
CA VAL A 827 9.93 -17.90 41.42
C VAL A 827 9.39 -18.68 42.63
N ARG A 828 10.15 -18.71 43.72
CA ARG A 828 9.67 -19.27 44.99
C ARG A 828 8.60 -18.38 45.62
N CYS A 829 7.44 -18.95 45.89
CA CYS A 829 6.35 -18.30 46.63
C CYS A 829 6.46 -18.58 48.15
N PRO A 830 5.92 -17.69 49.02
CA PRO A 830 5.90 -17.89 50.47
C PRO A 830 5.06 -19.09 50.91
N ASP A 831 3.81 -19.19 50.45
CA ASP A 831 2.90 -20.31 50.73
C ASP A 831 1.76 -20.40 49.71
N GLU A 832 1.04 -21.53 49.68
CA GLU A 832 -0.03 -21.80 48.70
C GLU A 832 -1.31 -20.97 48.91
N THR A 833 -1.48 -20.34 50.09
CA THR A 833 -2.66 -19.52 50.40
C THR A 833 -2.46 -18.08 49.98
N ALA A 834 -1.34 -17.47 50.36
CA ALA A 834 -1.00 -16.08 50.03
C ALA A 834 -0.68 -15.88 48.54
N SER A 835 -0.21 -16.95 47.89
CA SER A 835 0.25 -16.94 46.48
C SER A 835 -0.51 -17.92 45.59
N LEU A 836 -1.75 -18.27 45.96
CA LEU A 836 -2.61 -19.15 45.16
C LEU A 836 -2.67 -18.72 43.69
N ASP A 837 -2.80 -17.41 43.45
CA ASP A 837 -2.67 -16.79 42.13
C ASP A 837 -1.31 -16.10 42.05
N VAL A 838 -0.38 -16.70 41.33
CA VAL A 838 1.03 -16.26 41.32
C VAL A 838 1.15 -14.84 40.79
N LEU A 839 0.49 -14.52 39.67
CA LEU A 839 0.56 -13.19 39.06
C LEU A 839 -0.13 -12.14 39.94
N ALA A 840 -1.32 -12.43 40.46
CA ALA A 840 -2.01 -11.49 41.35
C ALA A 840 -1.22 -11.22 42.64
N TYR A 841 -0.52 -12.23 43.17
CA TYR A 841 0.42 -12.06 44.28
C TYR A 841 1.59 -11.14 43.91
N LEU A 842 2.21 -11.34 42.75
CA LEU A 842 3.31 -10.50 42.27
C LEU A 842 2.87 -9.05 42.08
N TYR A 843 1.70 -8.80 41.48
CA TYR A 843 1.17 -7.43 41.33
C TYR A 843 1.05 -6.73 42.69
N ARG A 844 0.46 -7.40 43.68
CA ARG A 844 0.36 -6.86 45.05
C ARG A 844 1.72 -6.61 45.69
N LEU A 845 2.69 -7.51 45.45
CA LEU A 845 4.04 -7.39 46.00
C LEU A 845 4.77 -6.17 45.42
N PHE A 846 4.72 -5.96 44.11
CA PHE A 846 5.31 -4.79 43.46
C PHE A 846 4.63 -3.49 43.90
N GLN A 847 3.30 -3.46 43.95
CA GLN A 847 2.52 -2.29 44.42
C GLN A 847 2.79 -1.96 45.89
N ALA A 848 2.98 -2.97 46.75
CA ALA A 848 3.30 -2.74 48.16
C ALA A 848 4.73 -2.26 48.38
N ARG A 849 5.65 -2.64 47.48
CA ARG A 849 7.06 -2.25 47.57
C ARG A 849 7.31 -0.81 47.12
N VAL A 850 6.54 -0.35 46.13
CA VAL A 850 6.68 0.98 45.55
C VAL A 850 5.31 1.62 45.46
N SER A 851 5.01 2.52 46.41
CA SER A 851 3.70 3.15 46.54
C SER A 851 3.37 4.12 45.40
N GLU A 852 4.37 4.60 44.68
CA GLU A 852 4.22 5.52 43.55
C GLU A 852 3.74 4.83 42.27
N VAL A 853 3.76 3.49 42.19
CA VAL A 853 3.38 2.78 40.96
C VAL A 853 1.86 2.91 40.71
N PRO A 854 1.43 3.42 39.53
CA PRO A 854 0.03 3.50 39.20
C PRO A 854 -0.61 2.11 39.14
N ARG A 855 -1.78 1.93 39.75
CA ARG A 855 -2.43 0.60 39.80
C ARG A 855 -2.91 0.13 38.42
N GLU A 856 -3.14 1.07 37.50
CA GLU A 856 -3.74 0.79 36.19
C GLU A 856 -2.76 0.17 35.18
N ILE A 857 -1.45 0.18 35.45
CA ILE A 857 -0.47 -0.47 34.57
C ILE A 857 -0.46 -2.00 34.74
N PHE A 858 -1.00 -2.52 35.84
CA PHE A 858 -1.11 -3.96 36.08
C PHE A 858 -2.40 -4.52 35.47
N PRO A 859 -2.40 -5.78 35.03
CA PRO A 859 -3.63 -6.46 34.62
C PRO A 859 -4.70 -6.43 35.71
N SER A 860 -5.93 -6.12 35.31
CA SER A 860 -7.08 -6.14 36.22
C SER A 860 -7.38 -7.58 36.67
N VAL A 861 -7.33 -7.82 37.99
CA VAL A 861 -7.69 -9.11 38.58
C VAL A 861 -9.15 -9.06 39.02
N HIS A 862 -10.01 -9.88 38.39
CA HIS A 862 -11.43 -9.91 38.70
C HIS A 862 -11.67 -10.26 40.19
N PRO A 863 -12.58 -9.57 40.92
CA PRO A 863 -12.79 -9.79 42.36
C PRO A 863 -13.14 -11.24 42.74
N GLU A 864 -13.84 -11.96 41.86
CA GLU A 864 -14.23 -13.36 42.09
C GLU A 864 -13.15 -14.38 41.71
N ARG A 865 -12.05 -13.96 41.05
CA ARG A 865 -11.02 -14.88 40.53
C ARG A 865 -10.38 -15.72 41.63
N GLU A 866 -10.08 -15.12 42.77
CA GLU A 866 -9.50 -15.86 43.90
C GLU A 866 -10.48 -16.91 44.45
N ALA A 867 -11.76 -16.60 44.56
CA ALA A 867 -12.78 -17.56 45.01
C ALA A 867 -12.91 -18.73 44.03
N ILE A 868 -12.86 -18.46 42.72
CA ILE A 868 -12.87 -19.47 41.67
C ILE A 868 -11.62 -20.36 41.76
N LEU A 869 -10.44 -19.78 41.90
CA LEU A 869 -9.18 -20.52 42.01
C LEU A 869 -9.14 -21.39 43.26
N ARG A 870 -9.72 -20.95 44.39
CA ARG A 870 -9.83 -21.78 45.60
C ARG A 870 -10.72 -23.01 45.40
N VAL A 871 -11.75 -22.91 44.56
CA VAL A 871 -12.59 -24.06 44.20
C VAL A 871 -11.82 -24.97 43.25
N LEU A 872 -11.23 -24.43 42.19
CA LEU A 872 -10.45 -25.20 41.21
C LEU A 872 -9.28 -25.94 41.88
N ARG A 873 -8.57 -25.27 42.80
CA ARG A 873 -7.44 -25.84 43.54
C ARG A 873 -7.77 -27.14 44.27
N LYS A 874 -8.99 -27.27 44.81
CA LYS A 874 -9.48 -28.49 45.50
C LYS A 874 -9.70 -29.66 44.54
N SER A 875 -9.87 -29.37 43.25
CA SER A 875 -10.04 -30.38 42.20
C SER A 875 -8.71 -30.83 41.59
N ILE A 876 -7.58 -30.25 41.99
CA ILE A 876 -6.24 -30.62 41.51
C ILE A 876 -5.63 -31.61 42.50
N PRO A 877 -5.27 -32.85 42.08
CA PRO A 877 -4.86 -33.95 42.97
C PRO A 877 -3.40 -33.83 43.45
N VAL A 878 -2.91 -32.62 43.67
CA VAL A 878 -1.53 -32.33 44.08
C VAL A 878 -1.57 -31.39 45.28
N GLU A 879 -0.88 -31.70 46.37
CA GLU A 879 -0.80 -30.82 47.55
C GLU A 879 0.24 -29.71 47.34
N GLN A 880 0.11 -28.56 48.04
CA GLN A 880 1.09 -27.46 48.00
C GLN A 880 1.36 -26.86 46.60
N THR A 881 0.32 -26.65 45.80
CA THR A 881 0.41 -26.01 44.48
C THR A 881 -0.19 -24.62 44.46
N VAL A 882 0.44 -23.77 43.65
CA VAL A 882 -0.01 -22.44 43.26
C VAL A 882 -0.35 -22.44 41.78
N LEU A 883 -1.18 -21.49 41.35
CA LEU A 883 -1.74 -21.44 40.01
C LEU A 883 -1.22 -20.21 39.27
N LEU A 884 -0.55 -20.45 38.14
CA LEU A 884 -0.21 -19.42 37.18
C LEU A 884 -1.33 -19.30 36.15
N VAL A 885 -2.17 -18.28 36.27
CA VAL A 885 -3.33 -18.11 35.38
C VAL A 885 -2.89 -17.49 34.06
N LYS A 886 -3.18 -18.17 32.95
CA LYS A 886 -2.84 -17.76 31.58
C LYS A 886 -3.99 -17.08 30.85
N ALA A 887 -5.21 -17.54 31.11
CA ALA A 887 -6.43 -16.96 30.57
C ALA A 887 -7.51 -16.98 31.64
N PHE A 888 -8.32 -15.92 31.70
CA PHE A 888 -9.45 -15.83 32.60
C PHE A 888 -10.55 -14.97 31.98
N LYS A 889 -11.75 -15.53 31.82
CA LYS A 889 -12.94 -14.83 31.33
C LYS A 889 -14.13 -15.17 32.20
N ILE A 890 -14.97 -14.19 32.52
CA ILE A 890 -16.21 -14.39 33.26
C ILE A 890 -17.36 -13.70 32.52
N GLU A 891 -18.45 -14.44 32.31
CA GLU A 891 -19.66 -13.99 31.62
C GLU A 891 -20.89 -14.45 32.41
N GLY A 892 -21.51 -13.52 33.14
CA GLY A 892 -22.65 -13.82 34.00
C GLY A 892 -22.31 -14.86 35.07
N ASN A 893 -22.94 -16.03 35.00
CA ASN A 893 -22.78 -17.13 35.96
C ASN A 893 -21.77 -18.19 35.50
N ARG A 894 -20.96 -17.93 34.48
CA ARG A 894 -19.98 -18.87 33.94
C ARG A 894 -18.61 -18.21 33.84
N ALA A 895 -17.55 -18.92 34.19
CA ALA A 895 -16.17 -18.46 34.02
C ALA A 895 -15.32 -19.54 33.35
N THR A 896 -14.46 -19.14 32.42
CA THR A 896 -13.50 -20.02 31.75
C THR A 896 -12.10 -19.56 32.10
N LEU A 897 -11.23 -20.48 32.49
CA LEU A 897 -9.85 -20.17 32.83
C LEU A 897 -8.89 -21.28 32.44
N THR A 898 -7.67 -20.87 32.05
CA THR A 898 -6.53 -21.76 31.81
C THR A 898 -5.46 -21.43 32.84
N VAL A 899 -5.03 -22.45 33.60
CA VAL A 899 -4.02 -22.31 34.65
C VAL A 899 -2.91 -23.32 34.46
N HIS A 900 -1.68 -22.92 34.79
CA HIS A 900 -0.53 -23.81 34.88
C HIS A 900 -0.24 -24.04 36.37
N PRO A 901 -0.60 -25.21 36.93
CA PRO A 901 -0.30 -25.51 38.32
C PRO A 901 1.19 -25.74 38.49
N ARG A 902 1.75 -25.31 39.64
CA ARG A 902 3.14 -25.58 39.99
C ARG A 902 3.36 -25.66 41.50
N SER A 903 4.47 -26.25 41.92
CA SER A 903 4.85 -26.26 43.34
C SER A 903 5.19 -24.86 43.83
N VAL A 904 4.97 -24.61 45.13
CA VAL A 904 5.28 -23.32 45.80
C VAL A 904 6.76 -22.93 45.65
N ASP A 905 7.66 -23.90 45.62
CA ASP A 905 9.10 -23.69 45.45
C ASP A 905 9.56 -23.42 44.00
N GLY A 906 8.66 -23.56 43.02
CA GLY A 906 8.93 -23.31 41.60
C GLY A 906 9.67 -24.42 40.85
N LEU A 907 9.93 -25.56 41.50
CA LEU A 907 10.65 -26.68 40.87
C LEU A 907 9.77 -27.54 39.96
N ASN A 908 8.56 -27.86 40.41
CA ASN A 908 7.66 -28.77 39.70
C ASN A 908 6.59 -27.97 38.95
N GLN A 909 6.52 -28.17 37.64
CA GLN A 909 5.44 -27.68 36.78
C GLN A 909 4.51 -28.86 36.45
N TYR A 910 3.21 -28.65 36.50
CA TYR A 910 2.21 -29.66 36.17
C TYR A 910 1.50 -29.30 34.86
N GLU A 911 0.77 -30.27 34.30
CA GLU A 911 0.02 -30.09 33.05
C GLU A 911 -0.94 -28.88 33.15
N PRO A 912 -1.04 -28.06 32.10
CA PRO A 912 -2.04 -27.00 32.04
C PRO A 912 -3.45 -27.54 32.22
N ILE A 913 -4.26 -26.80 32.97
CA ILE A 913 -5.66 -27.16 33.23
C ILE A 913 -6.53 -26.05 32.66
N THR A 914 -7.43 -26.43 31.74
CA THR A 914 -8.51 -25.55 31.30
C THR A 914 -9.79 -25.97 32.00
N ALA A 915 -10.39 -25.04 32.72
CA ALA A 915 -11.59 -25.28 33.50
C ALA A 915 -12.73 -24.34 33.07
N VAL A 916 -13.93 -24.88 33.04
CA VAL A 916 -15.17 -24.10 33.01
C VAL A 916 -15.81 -24.20 34.39
N MET A 917 -16.16 -23.04 34.93
CA MET A 917 -16.72 -22.86 36.26
C MET A 917 -18.14 -22.32 36.12
N ARG A 918 -19.06 -22.83 36.92
CA ARG A 918 -20.44 -22.36 36.99
C ARG A 918 -20.77 -21.84 38.38
N LYS A 919 -21.45 -20.71 38.43
CA LYS A 919 -21.95 -20.10 39.66
C LYS A 919 -23.35 -20.63 39.94
N GLU A 920 -23.50 -21.35 41.05
CA GLU A 920 -24.77 -21.85 41.57
C GLU A 920 -25.07 -21.15 42.90
N GLY A 921 -26.02 -20.21 42.88
CA GLY A 921 -26.26 -19.32 44.03
C GLY A 921 -25.04 -18.43 44.30
N ASN A 922 -24.50 -18.48 45.52
CA ASN A 922 -23.31 -17.73 45.94
C ASN A 922 -22.00 -18.54 45.87
N GLN A 923 -22.01 -19.74 45.27
CA GLN A 923 -20.84 -20.62 45.23
C GLN A 923 -20.45 -20.97 43.79
N TRP A 924 -19.14 -21.00 43.53
CA TRP A 924 -18.58 -21.51 42.27
C TRP A 924 -18.38 -23.02 42.36
N LYS A 925 -18.63 -23.71 41.25
CA LYS A 925 -18.34 -25.15 41.08
C LYS A 925 -17.63 -25.38 39.75
N VAL A 926 -16.82 -26.44 39.71
CA VAL A 926 -16.21 -26.92 38.46
C VAL A 926 -17.31 -27.59 37.64
N GLU A 927 -17.54 -27.08 36.44
CA GLU A 927 -18.48 -27.67 35.46
C GLU A 927 -17.74 -28.66 34.56
N THR A 928 -16.61 -28.24 33.99
CA THR A 928 -15.70 -29.11 33.24
C THR A 928 -14.25 -28.81 33.62
N LEU A 929 -13.42 -29.85 33.57
CA LEU A 929 -11.98 -29.76 33.83
C LEU A 929 -11.30 -30.65 32.79
N ASN A 930 -10.55 -30.01 31.90
CA ASN A 930 -9.80 -30.69 30.85
C ASN A 930 -8.30 -30.55 31.15
N THR A 931 -7.61 -31.69 31.23
CA THR A 931 -6.14 -31.78 31.38
C THR A 931 -5.43 -31.94 30.04
N GLU A 932 -6.18 -32.17 28.96
CA GLU A 932 -5.69 -32.12 27.59
C GLU A 932 -6.28 -30.88 26.90
N ALA A 933 -5.40 -30.08 26.30
CA ALA A 933 -5.77 -29.25 25.19
C ALA A 933 -6.17 -30.19 24.04
N GLU A 934 -7.46 -30.54 23.94
CA GLU A 934 -8.03 -30.87 22.63
C GLU A 934 -7.75 -29.65 21.74
N GLU A 935 -6.94 -29.92 20.72
CA GLU A 935 -6.32 -29.03 19.73
C GLU A 935 -7.05 -27.71 19.40
N GLU A 936 -6.29 -26.60 19.36
CA GLU A 936 -6.56 -25.44 18.49
C GLU A 936 -5.27 -24.68 18.12
#